data_AF-A0A6A5UAI4-F1
#
_entry.id   AF-A0A6A5UAI4-F1
#
_cell.length_a   1.000
_cell.length_b   1.000
_cell.length_c   1.000
_cell.angle_alpha   90.00
_cell.angle_beta   90.00
_cell.angle_gamma   90.00
#
_symmetry.space_group_name_H-M   'P 1'
#
loop_
_entity.id
_entity.type
_entity.pdbx_description
1 polymer ?
#
loop_
_entity_poly.entity_id
_entity_poly.type
_entity_poly.pdbx_seq_one_letter_code
_entity_poly.pdbx_strand_id
1 'polypeptide(L)'
;MADRLLSTLLRSLQTYTDQQDTPRILGTASSLLTTLGNPHNLSLLTSHIITAPALWDRPDGVRTPFRLLSVFHTAVTTVVNYHNDVRYNKAPKLQPGQTPIGGGLPLDDWIRAVVAGADERSQRWKHLIVLGGLLMGIASLEEQGMDLYWASSMKKRMEGALVQAANLALVEVRERSEVDGLGGQTIALVLNHAFRCLADSERAQLNYDLLLPVLIGTVYFSNEGFQSAYFLGGLDLDVAAKGGRLHWDARSTSYRQVEAIMARPLVSSMGPLSRLIAHAAENVKDPRLLKTMMDDLASFARALTTQWRQIKLSEIDPADEEAALSDEAYQRTLPFLWKLLQSALFATTVILRGVFSRTLADSALASDAVAPTLAFQALQTLRHLYFITTRLGPASFSQHTFVYLTAIDILAAYPLHVDKFLKSVAPQQLGQIPRHPLDRILDLYFLNTAEHFTLVLSPATNEDLLVASAVPYLAAGGNHNMLPIFEAAHSVMLAVLSAPQSAEITAKHLPFYIDALFSVFPDNLSPRQFRLAFKTLMRVTAPPSTLSATHQDLPATLLELVHFRALNAPTQPLPPDETTLALQGSDAPPPPFSEQAILVLTLIDALPFLPIPLLEEWLPLCADLLNMIDDDIMREAVKQRYWEVLVSGEMDPERSSCAVAWWGTRGGRESVLYGRESGFGDKMMSGALPPGEPLRESKL
;
A
#
# COMPACT_ATOMS: atom_id res chain seq x y z
N MET A 1 -30.21 44.04 -26.19
CA MET A 1 -29.29 43.11 -26.89
C MET A 1 -29.31 41.72 -26.23
N ALA A 2 -29.21 41.63 -24.90
CA ALA A 2 -29.28 40.38 -24.15
C ALA A 2 -30.56 39.54 -24.41
N ASP A 3 -31.74 40.14 -24.50
CA ASP A 3 -33.00 39.40 -24.75
C ASP A 3 -33.08 38.76 -26.15
N ARG A 4 -32.45 39.38 -27.15
CA ARG A 4 -32.34 38.83 -28.52
C ARG A 4 -31.37 37.65 -28.56
N LEU A 5 -30.30 37.69 -27.78
CA LEU A 5 -29.36 36.58 -27.62
C LEU A 5 -29.99 35.44 -26.83
N LEU A 6 -30.77 35.75 -25.78
CA LEU A 6 -31.53 34.77 -25.01
C LEU A 6 -32.52 34.01 -25.90
N SER A 7 -33.35 34.70 -26.68
CA SER A 7 -34.29 34.04 -27.60
C SER A 7 -33.60 33.19 -28.67
N THR A 8 -32.42 33.60 -29.14
CA THR A 8 -31.60 32.81 -30.08
C THR A 8 -31.02 31.56 -29.41
N LEU A 9 -30.48 31.70 -28.19
CA LEU A 9 -29.95 30.58 -27.40
C LEU A 9 -31.05 29.57 -27.06
N LEU A 10 -32.21 30.03 -26.59
CA LEU A 10 -33.35 29.19 -26.26
C LEU A 10 -33.82 28.38 -27.47
N ARG A 11 -33.86 29.01 -28.66
CA ARG A 11 -34.15 28.29 -29.91
C ARG A 11 -33.09 27.23 -30.21
N SER A 12 -31.81 27.55 -30.04
CA SER A 12 -30.72 26.59 -30.25
C SER A 12 -30.73 25.43 -29.25
N LEU A 13 -31.19 25.66 -28.01
CA LEU A 13 -31.35 24.63 -26.98
C LEU A 13 -32.55 23.70 -27.24
N GLN A 14 -33.53 24.16 -28.04
CA GLN A 14 -34.70 23.38 -28.44
C GLN A 14 -34.46 22.55 -29.70
N THR A 15 -33.50 22.95 -30.55
CA THR A 15 -33.15 22.23 -31.78
C THR A 15 -31.98 21.28 -31.56
N TYR A 16 -32.02 20.09 -32.17
CA TYR A 16 -30.88 19.17 -32.15
C TYR A 16 -29.62 19.86 -32.70
N THR A 17 -28.53 19.82 -31.93
CA THR A 17 -27.22 20.37 -32.29
C THR A 17 -26.18 19.25 -32.22
N ASP A 18 -25.27 19.18 -33.20
CA ASP A 18 -24.13 18.28 -33.12
C ASP A 18 -23.26 18.60 -31.89
N GLN A 19 -22.66 17.59 -31.27
CA GLN A 19 -21.88 17.73 -30.03
C GLN A 19 -20.72 18.76 -30.15
N GLN A 20 -20.27 19.08 -31.37
CA GLN A 20 -19.25 20.10 -31.65
C GLN A 20 -19.70 21.53 -31.33
N ASP A 21 -21.01 21.83 -31.36
CA ASP A 21 -21.55 23.17 -31.06
C ASP A 21 -21.82 23.39 -29.56
N THR A 22 -21.78 22.32 -28.76
CA THR A 22 -22.08 22.36 -27.31
C THR A 22 -21.20 23.37 -26.55
N PRO A 23 -19.87 23.45 -26.74
CA PRO A 23 -19.04 24.44 -26.04
C PRO A 23 -19.44 25.89 -26.31
N ARG A 24 -19.86 26.20 -27.55
CA ARG A 24 -20.31 27.55 -27.93
C ARG A 24 -21.63 27.92 -27.24
N ILE A 25 -22.55 26.97 -27.19
CA ILE A 25 -23.85 27.11 -26.50
C ILE A 25 -23.62 27.36 -25.00
N LEU A 26 -22.77 26.56 -24.36
CA LEU A 26 -22.45 26.71 -22.94
C LEU A 26 -21.70 28.00 -22.62
N GLY A 27 -20.78 28.44 -23.49
CA GLY A 27 -20.12 29.74 -23.34
C GLY A 27 -21.11 30.91 -23.42
N THR A 28 -22.06 30.84 -24.36
CA THR A 28 -23.13 31.84 -24.49
C THR A 28 -24.05 31.83 -23.28
N ALA A 29 -24.42 30.65 -22.78
CA ALA A 29 -25.24 30.49 -21.57
C ALA A 29 -24.56 31.11 -20.34
N SER A 30 -23.26 30.84 -20.13
CA SER A 30 -22.47 31.43 -19.04
C SER A 30 -22.45 32.97 -19.12
N SER A 31 -22.23 33.53 -20.32
CA SER A 31 -22.26 34.98 -20.52
C SER A 31 -23.64 35.61 -20.31
N LEU A 32 -24.72 34.89 -20.65
CA LEU A 32 -26.08 35.39 -20.41
C LEU A 32 -26.45 35.34 -18.92
N LEU A 33 -26.05 34.29 -18.20
CA LEU A 33 -26.24 34.21 -16.75
C LEU A 33 -25.62 35.40 -16.02
N THR A 34 -24.51 35.96 -16.52
CA THR A 34 -23.83 37.12 -15.90
C THR A 34 -24.32 38.49 -16.39
N THR A 35 -25.23 38.55 -17.38
CA THR A 35 -25.67 39.83 -17.97
C THR A 35 -27.18 40.07 -17.89
N LEU A 36 -27.98 39.03 -17.69
CA LEU A 36 -29.44 39.15 -17.55
C LEU A 36 -29.81 39.80 -16.20
N GLY A 37 -30.61 40.87 -16.26
CA GLY A 37 -31.08 41.61 -15.07
C GLY A 37 -32.51 41.27 -14.64
N ASN A 38 -33.24 40.44 -15.40
CA ASN A 38 -34.59 39.99 -15.03
C ASN A 38 -34.52 38.61 -14.35
N PRO A 39 -34.93 38.48 -13.07
CA PRO A 39 -34.96 37.21 -12.34
C PRO A 39 -35.70 36.08 -13.07
N HIS A 40 -36.80 36.39 -13.76
CA HIS A 40 -37.55 35.39 -14.51
C HIS A 40 -36.73 34.83 -15.69
N ASN A 41 -36.01 35.70 -16.41
CA ASN A 41 -35.17 35.27 -17.53
C ASN A 41 -34.00 34.39 -17.06
N LEU A 42 -33.45 34.66 -15.87
CA LEU A 42 -32.42 33.81 -15.25
C LEU A 42 -33.00 32.43 -14.90
N SER A 43 -34.16 32.37 -14.25
CA SER A 43 -34.82 31.10 -13.91
C SER A 43 -35.16 30.28 -15.15
N LEU A 44 -35.67 30.94 -16.20
CA LEU A 44 -36.02 30.32 -17.46
C LEU A 44 -34.77 29.78 -18.17
N LEU A 45 -33.69 30.57 -18.23
CA LEU A 45 -32.43 30.12 -18.82
C LEU A 45 -31.88 28.90 -18.08
N THR A 46 -31.85 28.91 -16.74
CA THR A 46 -31.40 27.77 -15.94
C THR A 46 -32.25 26.53 -16.20
N SER A 47 -33.58 26.67 -16.18
CA SER A 47 -34.52 25.56 -16.46
C SER A 47 -34.27 24.95 -17.84
N HIS A 48 -34.06 25.78 -18.87
CA HIS A 48 -33.72 25.30 -20.21
C HIS A 48 -32.35 24.64 -20.28
N ILE A 49 -31.31 25.14 -19.60
CA ILE A 49 -29.99 24.49 -19.59
C ILE A 49 -30.07 23.07 -19.02
N ILE A 50 -30.86 22.85 -17.96
CA ILE A 50 -30.97 21.53 -17.31
C ILE A 50 -32.04 20.62 -17.94
N THR A 51 -32.88 21.11 -18.85
CA THR A 51 -33.92 20.30 -19.52
C THR A 51 -33.75 20.18 -21.04
N ALA A 52 -32.88 20.98 -21.66
CA ALA A 52 -32.76 21.07 -23.11
C ALA A 52 -32.42 19.73 -23.78
N PRO A 53 -33.21 19.28 -24.78
CA PRO A 53 -32.92 18.07 -25.56
C PRO A 53 -31.53 18.11 -26.22
N ALA A 54 -31.12 19.29 -26.70
CA ALA A 54 -29.80 19.52 -27.30
C ALA A 54 -28.61 19.09 -26.41
N LEU A 55 -28.80 19.08 -25.09
CA LEU A 55 -27.75 18.72 -24.12
C LEU A 55 -27.96 17.31 -23.53
N TRP A 56 -29.20 16.83 -23.47
CA TRP A 56 -29.58 15.65 -22.70
C TRP A 56 -30.07 14.46 -23.52
N ASP A 57 -30.33 14.61 -24.83
CA ASP A 57 -30.77 13.49 -25.68
C ASP A 57 -29.64 12.47 -25.96
N ARG A 58 -28.38 12.93 -26.01
CA ARG A 58 -27.17 12.09 -26.20
C ARG A 58 -26.01 12.61 -25.33
N PRO A 59 -26.09 12.43 -24.00
CA PRO A 59 -25.05 12.90 -23.09
C PRO A 59 -23.74 12.13 -23.32
N ASP A 60 -22.61 12.84 -23.28
CA ASP A 60 -21.26 12.23 -23.25
C ASP A 60 -20.93 11.81 -21.82
N GLY A 61 -21.74 10.90 -21.27
CA GLY A 61 -21.58 10.41 -19.91
C GLY A 61 -21.57 11.52 -18.86
N VAL A 62 -20.71 11.41 -17.85
CA VAL A 62 -20.54 12.44 -16.81
C VAL A 62 -19.81 13.69 -17.28
N ARG A 63 -19.26 13.73 -18.50
CA ARG A 63 -18.64 14.95 -19.03
C ARG A 63 -19.69 16.02 -19.32
N THR A 64 -20.89 15.64 -19.75
CA THR A 64 -22.01 16.57 -19.93
C THR A 64 -22.35 17.30 -18.63
N PRO A 65 -22.71 16.63 -17.51
CA PRO A 65 -23.00 17.31 -16.26
C PRO A 65 -21.79 18.06 -15.69
N PHE A 66 -20.56 17.58 -15.89
CA PHE A 66 -19.35 18.32 -15.48
C PHE A 66 -19.18 19.66 -16.20
N ARG A 67 -19.42 19.69 -17.52
CA ARG A 67 -19.40 20.94 -18.32
C ARG A 67 -20.52 21.89 -17.88
N LEU A 68 -21.72 21.37 -17.61
CA LEU A 68 -22.84 22.19 -17.13
C LEU A 68 -22.59 22.75 -15.73
N LEU A 69 -21.97 21.96 -14.84
CA LEU A 69 -21.54 22.43 -13.53
C LEU A 69 -20.56 23.61 -13.66
N SER A 70 -19.64 23.53 -14.63
CA SER A 70 -18.67 24.58 -14.92
C SER A 70 -19.34 25.89 -15.38
N VAL A 71 -20.49 25.84 -16.07
CA VAL A 71 -21.24 27.03 -16.48
C VAL A 71 -21.72 27.83 -15.26
N PHE A 72 -22.34 27.16 -14.29
CA PHE A 72 -22.82 27.82 -13.07
C PHE A 72 -21.66 28.27 -12.17
N HIS A 73 -20.59 27.47 -12.09
CA HIS A 73 -19.35 27.82 -11.41
C HIS A 73 -18.75 29.13 -11.96
N THR A 74 -18.51 29.22 -13.27
CA THR A 74 -17.95 30.43 -13.87
C THR A 74 -18.89 31.63 -13.73
N ALA A 75 -20.20 31.43 -13.86
CA ALA A 75 -21.17 32.52 -13.73
C ALA A 75 -21.15 33.13 -12.31
N VAL A 76 -21.22 32.31 -11.26
CA VAL A 76 -21.22 32.83 -9.88
C VAL A 76 -19.89 33.48 -9.52
N THR A 77 -18.75 32.91 -9.94
CA THR A 77 -17.43 33.49 -9.68
C THR A 77 -17.33 34.89 -10.29
N THR A 78 -17.85 35.07 -11.50
CA THR A 78 -17.87 36.38 -12.18
C THR A 78 -18.74 37.39 -11.44
N VAL A 79 -19.94 36.98 -11.01
CA VAL A 79 -20.88 37.86 -10.29
C VAL A 79 -20.36 38.22 -8.90
N VAL A 80 -19.79 37.27 -8.16
CA VAL A 80 -19.22 37.52 -6.82
C VAL A 80 -18.01 38.44 -6.89
N ASN A 81 -17.08 38.21 -7.84
CA ASN A 81 -15.94 39.10 -8.07
C ASN A 81 -16.39 40.54 -8.32
N TYR A 82 -17.39 40.73 -9.18
CA TYR A 82 -17.95 42.05 -9.44
C TYR A 82 -18.54 42.70 -8.18
N HIS A 83 -19.35 41.98 -7.40
CA HIS A 83 -19.90 42.53 -6.15
C HIS A 83 -18.82 42.85 -5.12
N ASN A 84 -17.75 42.05 -5.08
CA ASN A 84 -16.59 42.30 -4.23
C ASN A 84 -15.87 43.60 -4.67
N ASP A 85 -15.62 43.77 -5.96
CA ASP A 85 -15.01 44.97 -6.51
C ASP A 85 -15.87 46.22 -6.29
N VAL A 86 -17.20 46.10 -6.38
CA VAL A 86 -18.12 47.20 -6.06
C VAL A 86 -18.01 47.58 -4.58
N ARG A 87 -17.95 46.60 -3.66
CA ARG A 87 -17.80 46.86 -2.22
C ARG A 87 -16.49 47.56 -1.86
N TYR A 88 -15.41 47.23 -2.55
CA TYR A 88 -14.09 47.83 -2.31
C TYR A 88 -13.76 49.02 -3.23
N ASN A 89 -14.76 49.57 -3.95
CA ASN A 89 -14.60 50.68 -4.90
C ASN A 89 -13.53 50.43 -6.00
N LYS A 90 -13.34 49.16 -6.39
CA LYS A 90 -12.44 48.72 -7.47
C LYS A 90 -13.17 48.44 -8.78
N ALA A 91 -14.50 48.42 -8.77
CA ALA A 91 -15.29 48.08 -9.95
C ALA A 91 -15.09 49.11 -11.08
N PRO A 92 -14.98 48.65 -12.34
CA PRO A 92 -14.88 49.55 -13.49
C PRO A 92 -16.13 50.42 -13.63
N LYS A 93 -15.93 51.70 -13.95
CA LYS A 93 -17.04 52.64 -14.21
C LYS A 93 -17.81 52.18 -15.44
N LEU A 94 -19.11 51.96 -15.28
CA LEU A 94 -20.00 51.55 -16.36
C LEU A 94 -20.08 52.65 -17.42
N GLN A 95 -19.89 52.29 -18.69
CA GLN A 95 -20.13 53.21 -19.79
C GLN A 95 -21.65 53.37 -20.04
N PRO A 96 -22.11 54.51 -20.58
CA PRO A 96 -23.52 54.71 -20.93
C PRO A 96 -24.03 53.58 -21.84
N GLY A 97 -25.07 52.85 -21.39
CA GLY A 97 -25.67 51.74 -22.12
C GLY A 97 -25.10 50.34 -21.83
N GLN A 98 -24.04 50.22 -21.00
CA GLN A 98 -23.56 48.92 -20.51
C GLN A 98 -24.41 48.42 -19.34
N THR A 99 -24.82 47.15 -19.39
CA THR A 99 -25.45 46.47 -18.27
C THR A 99 -24.40 46.04 -17.25
N PRO A 100 -24.59 46.30 -15.95
CA PRO A 100 -23.70 45.77 -14.91
C PRO A 100 -23.66 44.25 -14.93
N ILE A 101 -22.53 43.68 -14.48
CA ILE A 101 -22.39 42.24 -14.25
C ILE A 101 -23.41 41.81 -13.18
N GLY A 102 -24.05 40.66 -13.37
CA GLY A 102 -25.22 40.23 -12.61
C GLY A 102 -26.52 40.93 -13.03
N GLY A 103 -26.49 41.71 -14.12
CA GLY A 103 -27.64 42.45 -14.63
C GLY A 103 -28.17 43.53 -13.70
N GLY A 104 -27.41 43.88 -12.65
CA GLY A 104 -27.77 44.89 -11.65
C GLY A 104 -28.58 44.35 -10.48
N LEU A 105 -28.79 43.03 -10.41
CA LEU A 105 -29.45 42.39 -9.28
C LEU A 105 -28.52 42.30 -8.06
N PRO A 106 -29.05 42.39 -6.83
CA PRO A 106 -28.33 41.93 -5.65
C PRO A 106 -27.92 40.46 -5.82
N LEU A 107 -26.71 40.08 -5.36
CA LEU A 107 -26.20 38.70 -5.44
C LEU A 107 -27.24 37.68 -4.96
N ASP A 108 -27.90 38.01 -3.86
CA ASP A 108 -28.91 37.20 -3.22
C ASP A 108 -30.12 36.90 -4.12
N ASP A 109 -30.60 37.91 -4.84
CA ASP A 109 -31.73 37.78 -5.78
C ASP A 109 -31.30 37.05 -7.06
N TRP A 110 -30.06 37.28 -7.51
CA TRP A 110 -29.47 36.57 -8.64
C TRP A 110 -29.36 35.06 -8.35
N ILE A 111 -28.80 34.68 -7.20
CA ILE A 111 -28.68 33.27 -6.79
C ILE A 111 -30.08 32.64 -6.67
N ARG A 112 -31.02 33.32 -6.00
CA ARG A 112 -32.41 32.84 -5.88
C ARG A 112 -33.05 32.62 -7.25
N ALA A 113 -32.87 33.55 -8.19
CA ALA A 113 -33.40 33.45 -9.54
C ALA A 113 -32.82 32.26 -10.31
N VAL A 114 -31.50 32.03 -10.21
CA VAL A 114 -30.84 30.89 -10.83
C VAL A 114 -31.35 29.58 -10.24
N VAL A 115 -31.38 29.46 -8.91
CA VAL A 115 -31.87 28.26 -8.20
C VAL A 115 -33.34 27.98 -8.49
N ALA A 116 -34.18 29.02 -8.62
CA ALA A 116 -35.60 28.87 -8.97
C ALA A 116 -35.83 28.24 -10.35
N GLY A 117 -34.83 28.24 -11.24
CA GLY A 117 -34.88 27.53 -12.51
C GLY A 117 -34.71 26.01 -12.38
N ALA A 118 -34.19 25.52 -11.25
CA ALA A 118 -34.16 24.11 -10.89
C ALA A 118 -35.52 23.68 -10.31
N ASP A 119 -36.55 23.75 -11.15
CA ASP A 119 -37.94 23.49 -10.79
C ASP A 119 -38.34 22.01 -11.01
N GLU A 120 -39.62 21.71 -10.76
CA GLU A 120 -40.20 20.36 -10.89
C GLU A 120 -40.18 19.80 -12.32
N ARG A 121 -39.87 20.61 -13.34
CA ARG A 121 -39.78 20.16 -14.73
C ARG A 121 -38.48 19.38 -14.99
N SER A 122 -37.52 19.46 -14.07
CA SER A 122 -36.25 18.78 -14.15
C SER A 122 -36.10 17.74 -13.03
N GLN A 123 -35.38 16.66 -13.33
CA GLN A 123 -35.09 15.59 -12.36
C GLN A 123 -34.22 16.14 -11.22
N ARG A 124 -34.41 15.64 -9.99
CA ARG A 124 -33.77 16.21 -8.80
C ARG A 124 -32.25 16.14 -8.85
N TRP A 125 -31.69 15.11 -9.47
CA TRP A 125 -30.24 15.00 -9.62
C TRP A 125 -29.65 16.10 -10.52
N LYS A 126 -30.44 16.72 -11.41
CA LYS A 126 -30.00 17.86 -12.22
C LYS A 126 -29.92 19.15 -11.40
N HIS A 127 -30.69 19.25 -10.31
CA HIS A 127 -30.64 20.40 -9.39
C HIS A 127 -29.26 20.49 -8.72
N LEU A 128 -28.61 19.35 -8.48
CA LEU A 128 -27.24 19.26 -7.95
C LEU A 128 -26.22 19.97 -8.84
N ILE A 129 -26.40 19.96 -10.17
CA ILE A 129 -25.48 20.62 -11.10
C ILE A 129 -25.48 22.13 -10.86
N VAL A 130 -26.68 22.71 -10.66
CA VAL A 130 -26.86 24.14 -10.40
C VAL A 130 -26.30 24.47 -9.02
N LEU A 131 -26.80 23.81 -7.97
CA LEU A 131 -26.42 24.09 -6.58
C LEU A 131 -24.93 23.84 -6.33
N GLY A 132 -24.39 22.74 -6.87
CA GLY A 132 -22.99 22.37 -6.75
C GLY A 132 -22.07 23.33 -7.49
N GLY A 133 -22.41 23.71 -8.72
CA GLY A 133 -21.64 24.70 -9.49
C GLY A 133 -21.58 26.06 -8.78
N LEU A 134 -22.72 26.53 -8.27
CA LEU A 134 -22.79 27.79 -7.52
C LEU A 134 -21.97 27.71 -6.21
N LEU A 135 -22.11 26.62 -5.43
CA LEU A 135 -21.41 26.48 -4.15
C LEU A 135 -19.89 26.38 -4.35
N MET A 136 -19.45 25.57 -5.31
CA MET A 136 -18.03 25.40 -5.64
C MET A 136 -17.41 26.72 -6.11
N GLY A 137 -18.14 27.53 -6.87
CA GLY A 137 -17.62 28.81 -7.39
C GLY A 137 -17.40 29.84 -6.28
N ILE A 138 -18.28 29.86 -5.27
CA ILE A 138 -18.11 30.68 -4.07
C ILE A 138 -16.92 30.16 -3.24
N ALA A 139 -16.87 28.85 -2.98
CA ALA A 139 -15.79 28.25 -2.19
C ALA A 139 -14.40 28.42 -2.85
N SER A 140 -14.31 28.35 -4.18
CA SER A 140 -13.06 28.57 -4.91
C SER A 140 -12.52 29.99 -4.72
N LEU A 141 -13.38 31.00 -4.54
CA LEU A 141 -12.95 32.37 -4.28
C LEU A 141 -12.42 32.55 -2.86
N GLU A 142 -13.02 31.87 -1.88
CA GLU A 142 -12.51 31.84 -0.50
C GLU A 142 -11.13 31.14 -0.44
N GLU A 143 -10.96 30.02 -1.16
CA GLU A 143 -9.66 29.34 -1.29
C GLU A 143 -8.58 30.23 -1.93
N GLN A 144 -8.98 31.17 -2.79
CA GLN A 144 -8.09 32.18 -3.39
C GLN A 144 -7.82 33.39 -2.45
N GLY A 145 -8.31 33.36 -1.22
CA GLY A 145 -8.08 34.40 -0.20
C GLY A 145 -9.06 35.56 -0.23
N MET A 146 -10.18 35.44 -0.94
CA MET A 146 -11.24 36.46 -0.92
C MET A 146 -12.05 36.38 0.38
N ASP A 147 -12.16 37.49 1.10
CA ASP A 147 -13.02 37.59 2.29
C ASP A 147 -14.50 37.73 1.89
N LEU A 148 -15.24 36.63 2.05
CA LEU A 148 -16.65 36.52 1.70
C LEU A 148 -17.58 36.45 2.93
N TYR A 149 -17.20 37.05 4.07
CA TYR A 149 -18.05 37.07 5.28
C TYR A 149 -19.50 37.51 4.99
N TRP A 150 -19.67 38.41 4.03
CA TRP A 150 -20.95 38.98 3.63
C TRP A 150 -21.83 38.04 2.79
N ALA A 151 -21.27 37.00 2.19
CA ALA A 151 -21.99 35.95 1.45
C ALA A 151 -22.20 34.67 2.29
N SER A 152 -21.68 34.63 3.52
CA SER A 152 -21.71 33.44 4.40
C SER A 152 -23.11 32.88 4.65
N SER A 153 -24.10 33.75 4.90
CA SER A 153 -25.48 33.32 5.16
C SER A 153 -26.13 32.68 3.93
N MET A 154 -25.80 33.15 2.73
CA MET A 154 -26.27 32.58 1.47
C MET A 154 -25.58 31.24 1.20
N LYS A 155 -24.25 31.18 1.40
CA LYS A 155 -23.47 29.95 1.29
C LYS A 155 -24.07 28.85 2.17
N LYS A 156 -24.35 29.13 3.44
CA LYS A 156 -24.98 28.18 4.38
C LYS A 156 -26.34 27.66 3.87
N ARG A 157 -27.18 28.52 3.31
CA ARG A 157 -28.47 28.09 2.72
C ARG A 157 -28.26 27.21 1.50
N MET A 158 -27.24 27.49 0.68
CA MET A 158 -26.90 26.68 -0.49
C MET A 158 -26.34 25.32 -0.11
N GLU A 159 -25.52 25.23 0.95
CA GLU A 159 -25.04 23.95 1.50
C GLU A 159 -26.23 23.06 1.90
N GLY A 160 -27.15 23.58 2.73
CA GLY A 160 -28.35 22.84 3.13
C GLY A 160 -29.25 22.47 1.94
N ALA A 161 -29.43 23.38 0.97
CA ALA A 161 -30.18 23.09 -0.25
C ALA A 161 -29.54 21.98 -1.10
N LEU A 162 -28.19 21.97 -1.20
CA LEU A 162 -27.46 20.93 -1.93
C LEU A 162 -27.65 19.57 -1.27
N VAL A 163 -27.54 19.48 0.06
CA VAL A 163 -27.76 18.25 0.82
C VAL A 163 -29.19 17.75 0.70
N GLN A 164 -30.17 18.65 0.83
CA GLN A 164 -31.59 18.29 0.63
C GLN A 164 -31.85 17.78 -0.79
N ALA A 165 -31.33 18.48 -1.81
CA ALA A 165 -31.46 18.05 -3.20
C ALA A 165 -30.76 16.70 -3.45
N ALA A 166 -29.59 16.47 -2.85
CA ALA A 166 -28.86 15.20 -2.96
C ALA A 166 -29.68 14.05 -2.38
N ASN A 167 -30.27 14.23 -1.20
CA ASN A 167 -31.10 13.21 -0.54
C ASN A 167 -32.35 12.89 -1.37
N LEU A 168 -33.03 13.91 -1.91
CA LEU A 168 -34.20 13.71 -2.78
C LEU A 168 -33.81 13.02 -4.10
N ALA A 169 -32.66 13.39 -4.69
CA ALA A 169 -32.15 12.79 -5.91
C ALA A 169 -31.77 11.31 -5.70
N LEU A 170 -31.19 10.96 -4.56
CA LEU A 170 -30.86 9.58 -4.21
C LEU A 170 -32.12 8.69 -4.12
N VAL A 171 -33.22 9.22 -3.56
CA VAL A 171 -34.51 8.52 -3.53
C VAL A 171 -35.05 8.33 -4.95
N GLU A 172 -35.07 9.38 -5.76
CA GLU A 172 -35.57 9.32 -7.14
C GLU A 172 -34.79 8.33 -8.01
N VAL A 173 -33.46 8.33 -7.93
CA VAL A 173 -32.60 7.41 -8.69
C VAL A 173 -32.87 5.96 -8.29
N ARG A 174 -33.03 5.68 -7.00
CA ARG A 174 -33.35 4.34 -6.51
C ARG A 174 -34.72 3.86 -7.00
N GLU A 175 -35.73 4.72 -6.97
CA GLU A 175 -37.10 4.36 -7.39
C GLU A 175 -37.21 4.13 -8.90
N ARG A 176 -36.48 4.91 -9.70
CA ARG A 176 -36.60 4.88 -11.17
C ARG A 176 -35.79 3.80 -11.87
N SER A 177 -34.77 3.24 -11.23
CA SER A 177 -33.90 2.19 -11.82
C SER A 177 -33.47 2.52 -13.26
N GLU A 178 -32.85 3.69 -13.46
CA GLU A 178 -32.43 4.15 -14.79
C GLU A 178 -31.40 3.22 -15.44
N VAL A 179 -31.62 2.82 -16.70
CA VAL A 179 -30.76 1.88 -17.45
C VAL A 179 -29.32 2.39 -17.60
N ASP A 180 -29.15 3.69 -17.85
CA ASP A 180 -27.82 4.30 -18.09
C ASP A 180 -27.13 4.76 -16.79
N GLY A 181 -27.86 4.83 -15.68
CA GLY A 181 -27.35 5.21 -14.36
C GLY A 181 -26.81 6.65 -14.25
N LEU A 182 -27.04 7.52 -15.24
CA LEU A 182 -26.47 8.87 -15.32
C LEU A 182 -26.82 9.74 -14.11
N GLY A 183 -28.03 9.61 -13.57
CA GLY A 183 -28.44 10.35 -12.37
C GLY A 183 -27.55 10.04 -11.16
N GLY A 184 -27.31 8.76 -10.89
CA GLY A 184 -26.41 8.32 -9.80
C GLY A 184 -24.97 8.77 -10.01
N GLN A 185 -24.47 8.64 -11.24
CA GLN A 185 -23.11 9.07 -11.61
C GLN A 185 -22.94 10.59 -11.45
N THR A 186 -23.98 11.37 -11.76
CA THR A 186 -23.99 12.82 -11.58
C THR A 186 -24.00 13.21 -10.10
N ILE A 187 -24.76 12.49 -9.26
CA ILE A 187 -24.73 12.68 -7.80
C ILE A 187 -23.30 12.46 -7.28
N ALA A 188 -22.67 11.36 -7.67
CA ALA A 188 -21.29 11.04 -7.29
C ALA A 188 -20.31 12.14 -7.72
N LEU A 189 -20.41 12.61 -8.97
CA LEU A 189 -19.58 13.69 -9.51
C LEU A 189 -19.72 14.99 -8.71
N VAL A 190 -20.95 15.48 -8.54
CA VAL A 190 -21.19 16.76 -7.87
C VAL A 190 -20.74 16.70 -6.42
N LEU A 191 -21.12 15.64 -5.69
CA LEU A 191 -20.73 15.49 -4.30
C LEU A 191 -19.21 15.36 -4.16
N ASN A 192 -18.52 14.61 -5.03
CA ASN A 192 -17.06 14.51 -5.00
C ASN A 192 -16.37 15.88 -5.00
N HIS A 193 -16.85 16.80 -5.84
CA HIS A 193 -16.26 18.13 -5.94
C HIS A 193 -16.76 19.12 -4.88
N ALA A 194 -18.02 19.01 -4.45
CA ALA A 194 -18.64 19.93 -3.50
C ALA A 194 -18.47 19.52 -2.03
N PHE A 195 -18.11 18.27 -1.72
CA PHE A 195 -18.10 17.74 -0.36
C PHE A 195 -17.18 18.52 0.59
N ARG A 196 -16.02 18.97 0.10
CA ARG A 196 -15.09 19.81 0.88
C ARG A 196 -15.66 21.19 1.22
N CYS A 197 -16.62 21.68 0.43
CA CYS A 197 -17.26 22.97 0.62
C CYS A 197 -18.38 22.94 1.67
N LEU A 198 -18.87 21.74 2.04
CA LEU A 198 -19.92 21.57 3.05
C LEU A 198 -19.36 21.65 4.46
N ALA A 199 -20.07 22.33 5.37
CA ALA A 199 -19.81 22.26 6.80
C ALA A 199 -20.12 20.86 7.36
N ASP A 200 -19.47 20.48 8.46
CA ASP A 200 -19.64 19.14 9.05
C ASP A 200 -21.08 18.85 9.48
N SER A 201 -21.83 19.87 9.91
CA SER A 201 -23.26 19.75 10.23
C SER A 201 -24.13 19.41 9.01
N GLU A 202 -23.74 19.86 7.83
CA GLU A 202 -24.45 19.58 6.57
C GLU A 202 -24.03 18.22 6.01
N ARG A 203 -22.73 17.86 6.11
CA ARG A 203 -22.25 16.52 5.76
C ARG A 203 -23.02 15.44 6.51
N ALA A 204 -23.19 15.60 7.83
CA ALA A 204 -23.93 14.67 8.68
C ALA A 204 -25.41 14.45 8.29
N GLN A 205 -26.00 15.35 7.51
CA GLN A 205 -27.39 15.25 7.03
C GLN A 205 -27.54 14.48 5.72
N LEU A 206 -26.43 14.13 5.04
CA LEU A 206 -26.49 13.28 3.85
C LEU A 206 -26.98 11.88 4.20
N ASN A 207 -27.82 11.33 3.33
CA ASN A 207 -28.30 9.96 3.47
C ASN A 207 -27.25 8.98 2.94
N TYR A 208 -26.29 8.63 3.81
CA TYR A 208 -25.19 7.73 3.47
C TYR A 208 -25.66 6.32 3.08
N ASP A 209 -26.80 5.84 3.60
CA ASP A 209 -27.36 4.53 3.26
C ASP A 209 -27.76 4.43 1.78
N LEU A 210 -28.24 5.54 1.19
CA LEU A 210 -28.54 5.61 -0.23
C LEU A 210 -27.32 6.03 -1.07
N LEU A 211 -26.43 6.84 -0.49
CA LEU A 211 -25.27 7.36 -1.21
C LEU A 211 -24.19 6.29 -1.43
N LEU A 212 -23.89 5.46 -0.43
CA LEU A 212 -22.80 4.50 -0.51
C LEU A 212 -22.94 3.53 -1.70
N PRO A 213 -24.11 2.89 -1.94
CA PRO A 213 -24.30 2.03 -3.10
C PRO A 213 -24.12 2.77 -4.43
N VAL A 214 -24.57 4.02 -4.52
CA VAL A 214 -24.42 4.85 -5.73
C VAL A 214 -22.95 5.14 -6.02
N LEU A 215 -22.16 5.47 -4.99
CA LEU A 215 -20.74 5.74 -5.17
C LEU A 215 -19.96 4.48 -5.58
N ILE A 216 -20.21 3.35 -4.94
CA ILE A 216 -19.56 2.07 -5.26
C ILE A 216 -19.95 1.58 -6.66
N GLY A 217 -21.25 1.60 -6.97
CA GLY A 217 -21.80 1.30 -8.30
C GLY A 217 -21.13 2.14 -9.39
N THR A 218 -21.00 3.44 -9.14
CA THR A 218 -20.39 4.37 -10.08
C THR A 218 -18.90 4.10 -10.27
N VAL A 219 -18.13 3.94 -9.20
CA VAL A 219 -16.66 3.82 -9.29
C VAL A 219 -16.23 2.46 -9.84
N TYR A 220 -16.84 1.37 -9.40
CA TYR A 220 -16.32 0.04 -9.70
C TYR A 220 -17.02 -0.63 -10.88
N PHE A 221 -18.31 -0.39 -11.09
CA PHE A 221 -19.11 -1.18 -12.03
C PHE A 221 -19.62 -0.39 -13.24
N SER A 222 -19.71 0.94 -13.15
CA SER A 222 -20.22 1.76 -14.24
C SER A 222 -19.21 2.02 -15.36
N ASN A 223 -19.72 2.52 -16.49
CA ASN A 223 -18.94 3.02 -17.61
C ASN A 223 -18.19 4.33 -17.33
N GLU A 224 -18.34 4.92 -16.14
CA GLU A 224 -17.64 6.13 -15.75
C GLU A 224 -16.47 5.88 -14.80
N GLY A 225 -16.40 4.67 -14.24
CA GLY A 225 -15.36 4.20 -13.35
C GLY A 225 -14.49 3.13 -14.00
N PHE A 226 -14.19 2.08 -13.23
CA PHE A 226 -13.30 0.98 -13.61
C PHE A 226 -13.96 -0.14 -14.42
N GLN A 227 -15.23 -0.01 -14.82
CA GLN A 227 -15.93 -0.93 -15.73
C GLN A 227 -15.85 -2.41 -15.32
N SER A 228 -15.94 -2.71 -14.02
CA SER A 228 -15.79 -4.08 -13.49
C SER A 228 -14.48 -4.78 -13.92
N ALA A 229 -13.43 -4.00 -14.20
CA ALA A 229 -12.14 -4.46 -14.74
C ALA A 229 -12.18 -5.07 -16.16
N TYR A 230 -13.30 -5.06 -16.87
CA TYR A 230 -13.43 -5.70 -18.20
C TYR A 230 -12.53 -5.10 -19.28
N PHE A 231 -12.03 -3.88 -19.09
CA PHE A 231 -11.07 -3.25 -20.01
C PHE A 231 -9.76 -4.04 -20.14
N LEU A 232 -9.37 -4.83 -19.12
CA LEU A 232 -8.17 -5.66 -19.17
C LEU A 232 -8.28 -6.79 -20.19
N GLY A 233 -9.44 -7.46 -20.28
CA GLY A 233 -9.64 -8.57 -21.23
C GLY A 233 -9.50 -8.12 -22.70
N GLY A 234 -9.78 -6.85 -23.00
CA GLY A 234 -9.61 -6.28 -24.34
C GLY A 234 -8.16 -6.05 -24.74
N LEU A 235 -7.20 -6.05 -23.79
CA LEU A 235 -5.79 -5.78 -24.09
C LEU A 235 -5.16 -6.88 -24.96
N ASP A 236 -5.52 -8.16 -24.75
CA ASP A 236 -4.85 -9.28 -25.41
C ASP A 236 -5.03 -9.30 -26.94
N LEU A 237 -6.10 -8.64 -27.44
CA LEU A 237 -6.36 -8.49 -28.86
C LEU A 237 -5.30 -7.65 -29.58
N ASP A 238 -4.72 -6.67 -28.88
CA ASP A 238 -3.77 -5.71 -29.44
C ASP A 238 -2.33 -5.97 -28.96
N VAL A 239 -2.14 -6.71 -27.86
CA VAL A 239 -0.81 -7.15 -27.38
C VAL A 239 -0.36 -8.36 -28.20
N ALA A 240 0.68 -8.17 -29.01
CA ALA A 240 1.19 -9.21 -29.91
C ALA A 240 2.71 -9.35 -29.82
N ALA A 241 3.20 -10.58 -30.01
CA ALA A 241 4.63 -10.84 -30.12
C ALA A 241 5.13 -10.36 -31.50
N LYS A 242 6.09 -9.42 -31.50
CA LYS A 242 6.80 -8.94 -32.69
C LYS A 242 8.30 -9.07 -32.45
N GLY A 243 8.98 -9.88 -33.25
CA GLY A 243 10.44 -10.07 -33.12
C GLY A 243 10.87 -10.70 -31.79
N GLY A 244 10.06 -11.59 -31.22
CA GLY A 244 10.35 -12.27 -29.95
C GLY A 244 10.06 -11.44 -28.69
N ARG A 245 9.65 -10.18 -28.83
CA ARG A 245 9.20 -9.31 -27.72
C ARG A 245 7.71 -9.03 -27.82
N LEU A 246 7.04 -8.85 -26.68
CA LEU A 246 5.66 -8.36 -26.68
C LEU A 246 5.64 -6.86 -26.99
N HIS A 247 4.76 -6.51 -27.93
CA HIS A 247 4.57 -5.15 -28.38
C HIS A 247 3.11 -4.75 -28.19
N TRP A 248 2.91 -3.56 -27.63
CA TRP A 248 1.61 -2.95 -27.43
C TRP A 248 1.66 -1.50 -27.91
N ASP A 249 1.10 -1.28 -29.11
CA ASP A 249 1.16 -0.01 -29.84
C ASP A 249 0.28 1.05 -29.16
N ALA A 250 0.79 2.27 -28.97
CA ALA A 250 0.03 3.39 -28.40
C ALA A 250 -1.12 3.88 -29.31
N ARG A 251 -1.19 3.43 -30.56
CA ARG A 251 -2.31 3.73 -31.48
C ARG A 251 -3.42 2.69 -31.40
N SER A 252 -3.22 1.59 -30.68
CA SER A 252 -4.17 0.49 -30.55
C SER A 252 -5.47 0.91 -29.87
N THR A 253 -6.54 0.15 -30.11
CA THR A 253 -7.87 0.45 -29.54
C THR A 253 -7.91 0.24 -28.04
N SER A 254 -7.26 -0.81 -27.56
CA SER A 254 -7.11 -1.16 -26.15
C SER A 254 -6.35 -0.09 -25.37
N TYR A 255 -5.23 0.44 -25.91
CA TYR A 255 -4.50 1.52 -25.25
C TYR A 255 -5.32 2.81 -25.20
N ARG A 256 -6.02 3.18 -26.29
CA ARG A 256 -6.94 4.33 -26.28
C ARG A 256 -8.08 4.16 -25.29
N GLN A 257 -8.55 2.94 -25.06
CA GLN A 257 -9.56 2.67 -24.03
C GLN A 257 -8.99 2.95 -22.63
N VAL A 258 -7.76 2.54 -22.33
CA VAL A 258 -7.09 2.84 -21.05
C VAL A 258 -6.91 4.36 -20.88
N GLU A 259 -6.48 5.07 -21.92
CA GLU A 259 -6.41 6.54 -21.94
C GLU A 259 -7.77 7.19 -21.70
N ALA A 260 -8.82 6.68 -22.35
CA ALA A 260 -10.18 7.18 -22.18
C ALA A 260 -10.67 7.00 -20.74
N ILE A 261 -10.43 5.85 -20.11
CA ILE A 261 -10.80 5.59 -18.70
C ILE A 261 -10.08 6.58 -17.77
N MET A 262 -8.77 6.73 -17.93
CA MET A 262 -7.96 7.65 -17.13
C MET A 262 -8.38 9.12 -17.28
N ALA A 263 -8.88 9.50 -18.46
CA ALA A 263 -9.37 10.84 -18.75
C ALA A 263 -10.81 11.11 -18.27
N ARG A 264 -11.50 10.14 -17.65
CA ARG A 264 -12.85 10.34 -17.11
C ARG A 264 -12.79 11.24 -15.87
N PRO A 265 -13.74 12.18 -15.68
CA PRO A 265 -13.74 13.10 -14.54
C PRO A 265 -13.67 12.41 -13.17
N LEU A 266 -14.33 11.26 -13.01
CA LEU A 266 -14.34 10.52 -11.74
C LEU A 266 -13.03 9.77 -11.47
N VAL A 267 -12.42 9.18 -12.52
CA VAL A 267 -11.14 8.48 -12.41
C VAL A 267 -9.98 9.45 -12.20
N SER A 268 -9.99 10.59 -12.89
CA SER A 268 -8.96 11.63 -12.70
C SER A 268 -9.02 12.28 -11.31
N SER A 269 -10.18 12.23 -10.64
CA SER A 269 -10.40 12.72 -9.27
C SER A 269 -10.62 11.58 -8.26
N MET A 270 -10.03 10.40 -8.50
CA MET A 270 -10.23 9.20 -7.68
C MET A 270 -9.76 9.37 -6.21
N GLY A 271 -8.74 10.19 -5.95
CA GLY A 271 -8.25 10.44 -4.58
C GLY A 271 -9.32 11.07 -3.67
N PRO A 272 -9.89 12.24 -4.01
CA PRO A 272 -11.06 12.78 -3.32
C PRO A 272 -12.27 11.82 -3.27
N LEU A 273 -12.55 11.12 -4.37
CA LEU A 273 -13.73 10.26 -4.48
C LEU A 273 -13.66 9.05 -3.56
N SER A 274 -12.51 8.38 -3.49
CA SER A 274 -12.27 7.27 -2.55
C SER A 274 -12.36 7.72 -1.08
N ARG A 275 -11.94 8.95 -0.75
CA ARG A 275 -12.12 9.53 0.59
C ARG A 275 -13.59 9.81 0.90
N LEU A 276 -14.37 10.29 -0.08
CA LEU A 276 -15.81 10.44 0.07
C LEU A 276 -16.50 9.08 0.32
N ILE A 277 -16.08 8.04 -0.40
CA ILE A 277 -16.60 6.67 -0.20
C ILE A 277 -16.23 6.15 1.19
N ALA A 278 -14.97 6.32 1.62
CA ALA A 278 -14.53 5.94 2.95
C ALA A 278 -15.35 6.66 4.04
N HIS A 279 -15.57 7.97 3.88
CA HIS A 279 -16.42 8.74 4.78
C HIS A 279 -17.88 8.27 4.76
N ALA A 280 -18.42 7.90 3.60
CA ALA A 280 -19.75 7.31 3.51
C ALA A 280 -19.83 5.96 4.24
N ALA A 281 -18.82 5.10 4.08
CA ALA A 281 -18.72 3.83 4.79
C ALA A 281 -18.65 4.02 6.31
N GLU A 282 -17.96 5.06 6.80
CA GLU A 282 -17.91 5.44 8.22
C GLU A 282 -19.27 5.89 8.77
N ASN A 283 -20.13 6.51 7.95
CA ASN A 283 -21.37 7.17 8.40
C ASN A 283 -22.68 6.45 8.00
N VAL A 284 -22.62 5.35 7.25
CA VAL A 284 -23.78 4.50 6.95
C VAL A 284 -24.42 3.98 8.25
N LYS A 285 -25.74 3.92 8.32
CA LYS A 285 -26.46 3.41 9.49
C LYS A 285 -26.75 1.92 9.42
N ASP A 286 -26.97 1.37 8.23
CA ASP A 286 -27.22 -0.06 8.03
C ASP A 286 -25.90 -0.85 7.81
N PRO A 287 -25.46 -1.69 8.77
CA PRO A 287 -24.24 -2.49 8.62
C PRO A 287 -24.28 -3.46 7.42
N ARG A 288 -25.46 -3.83 6.93
CA ARG A 288 -25.60 -4.72 5.75
C ARG A 288 -25.09 -4.07 4.48
N LEU A 289 -25.20 -2.75 4.36
CA LEU A 289 -24.66 -2.00 3.23
C LEU A 289 -23.14 -2.02 3.23
N LEU A 290 -22.52 -1.97 4.42
CA LEU A 290 -21.08 -2.11 4.56
C LEU A 290 -20.60 -3.50 4.10
N LYS A 291 -21.33 -4.56 4.49
CA LYS A 291 -21.05 -5.92 4.03
C LYS A 291 -21.21 -6.06 2.51
N THR A 292 -22.29 -5.50 1.95
CA THR A 292 -22.55 -5.52 0.50
C THR A 292 -21.44 -4.81 -0.26
N MET A 293 -21.00 -3.64 0.22
CA MET A 293 -19.84 -2.95 -0.34
C MET A 293 -18.57 -3.80 -0.27
N MET A 294 -18.31 -4.49 0.84
CA MET A 294 -17.13 -5.37 0.95
C MET A 294 -17.20 -6.53 -0.05
N ASP A 295 -18.37 -7.11 -0.25
CA ASP A 295 -18.61 -8.15 -1.26
C ASP A 295 -18.36 -7.60 -2.69
N ASP A 296 -18.81 -6.38 -2.97
CA ASP A 296 -18.59 -5.68 -4.22
C ASP A 296 -17.10 -5.40 -4.49
N LEU A 297 -16.36 -4.89 -3.50
CA LEU A 297 -14.92 -4.65 -3.61
C LEU A 297 -14.14 -5.96 -3.84
N ALA A 298 -14.50 -7.02 -3.11
CA ALA A 298 -13.89 -8.34 -3.30
C ALA A 298 -14.21 -8.92 -4.69
N SER A 299 -15.44 -8.72 -5.18
CA SER A 299 -15.86 -9.14 -6.52
C SER A 299 -15.07 -8.41 -7.61
N PHE A 300 -14.94 -7.08 -7.48
CA PHE A 300 -14.12 -6.27 -8.39
C PHE A 300 -12.65 -6.71 -8.38
N ALA A 301 -12.05 -6.86 -7.21
CA ALA A 301 -10.65 -7.29 -7.10
C ALA A 301 -10.43 -8.67 -7.74
N ARG A 302 -11.34 -9.62 -7.49
CA ARG A 302 -11.30 -10.95 -8.13
C ARG A 302 -11.43 -10.87 -9.64
N ALA A 303 -12.35 -10.04 -10.15
CA ALA A 303 -12.51 -9.82 -11.58
C ALA A 303 -11.21 -9.24 -12.16
N LEU A 304 -10.60 -8.26 -11.50
CA LEU A 304 -9.32 -7.65 -11.91
C LEU A 304 -8.19 -8.70 -12.01
N THR A 305 -7.98 -9.53 -10.99
CA THR A 305 -6.96 -10.60 -11.06
C THR A 305 -7.27 -11.62 -12.15
N THR A 306 -8.55 -11.97 -12.33
CA THR A 306 -8.98 -12.96 -13.32
C THR A 306 -8.72 -12.45 -14.74
N GLN A 307 -9.06 -11.18 -15.01
CA GLN A 307 -8.79 -10.54 -16.29
C GLN A 307 -7.28 -10.36 -16.51
N TRP A 308 -6.52 -9.98 -15.47
CA TRP A 308 -5.06 -9.91 -15.55
C TRP A 308 -4.44 -11.26 -15.91
N ARG A 309 -4.90 -12.37 -15.32
CA ARG A 309 -4.39 -13.72 -15.65
C ARG A 309 -4.59 -14.11 -17.13
N GLN A 310 -5.55 -13.49 -17.82
CA GLN A 310 -5.90 -13.85 -19.19
C GLN A 310 -5.06 -13.13 -20.25
N ILE A 311 -4.23 -12.15 -19.86
CA ILE A 311 -3.44 -11.36 -20.81
C ILE A 311 -1.97 -11.81 -20.83
N LYS A 312 -1.33 -11.76 -22.01
CA LYS A 312 0.10 -12.10 -22.20
C LYS A 312 1.06 -11.32 -21.30
N LEU A 313 0.69 -10.10 -20.90
CA LEU A 313 1.50 -9.29 -19.99
C LEU A 313 1.65 -9.92 -18.59
N SER A 314 0.72 -10.79 -18.18
CA SER A 314 0.79 -11.47 -16.89
C SER A 314 1.75 -12.66 -16.86
N GLU A 315 2.21 -13.11 -18.04
CA GLU A 315 3.17 -14.19 -18.21
C GLU A 315 4.62 -13.72 -18.04
N ILE A 316 4.84 -12.40 -17.98
CA ILE A 316 6.16 -11.79 -17.82
C ILE A 316 6.45 -11.53 -16.35
N ASP A 317 7.60 -12.01 -15.88
CA ASP A 317 8.12 -11.69 -14.55
C ASP A 317 8.62 -10.24 -14.51
N PRO A 318 8.38 -9.45 -13.44
CA PRO A 318 8.90 -8.10 -13.31
C PRO A 318 10.39 -7.94 -13.64
N ALA A 319 11.23 -8.94 -13.31
CA ALA A 319 12.66 -8.91 -13.61
C ALA A 319 12.99 -9.01 -15.12
N ASP A 320 12.09 -9.61 -15.91
CA ASP A 320 12.30 -9.90 -17.33
C ASP A 320 11.64 -8.86 -18.26
N GLU A 321 10.95 -7.84 -17.71
CA GLU A 321 10.16 -6.90 -18.49
C GLU A 321 10.96 -6.14 -19.55
N GLU A 322 12.15 -5.68 -19.22
CA GLU A 322 13.02 -4.94 -20.15
C GLU A 322 13.45 -5.83 -21.34
N ALA A 323 13.69 -7.11 -21.09
CA ALA A 323 14.10 -8.05 -22.14
C ALA A 323 12.90 -8.55 -22.98
N ALA A 324 11.73 -8.72 -22.35
CA ALA A 324 10.54 -9.31 -22.95
C ALA A 324 9.63 -8.31 -23.68
N LEU A 325 9.71 -7.01 -23.36
CA LEU A 325 8.85 -5.97 -23.92
C LEU A 325 9.58 -5.13 -24.97
N SER A 326 8.85 -4.65 -25.99
CA SER A 326 9.36 -3.61 -26.90
C SER A 326 9.54 -2.28 -26.16
N ASP A 327 10.47 -1.42 -26.61
CA ASP A 327 10.77 -0.13 -25.98
C ASP A 327 9.51 0.76 -25.78
N GLU A 328 8.63 0.81 -26.79
CA GLU A 328 7.36 1.56 -26.68
C GLU A 328 6.44 0.97 -25.60
N ALA A 329 6.37 -0.36 -25.50
CA ALA A 329 5.56 -1.02 -24.49
C ALA A 329 6.11 -0.76 -23.08
N TYR A 330 7.42 -0.94 -22.91
CA TYR A 330 8.11 -0.76 -21.64
C TYR A 330 8.09 0.68 -21.13
N GLN A 331 8.33 1.67 -21.99
CA GLN A 331 8.48 3.07 -21.58
C GLN A 331 7.16 3.86 -21.57
N ARG A 332 6.13 3.42 -22.32
CA ARG A 332 4.91 4.21 -22.52
C ARG A 332 3.63 3.48 -22.17
N THR A 333 3.30 2.39 -22.88
CA THR A 333 1.94 1.84 -22.77
C THR A 333 1.72 1.04 -21.47
N LEU A 334 2.69 0.21 -21.07
CA LEU A 334 2.60 -0.56 -19.82
C LEU A 334 2.63 0.34 -18.56
N PRO A 335 3.53 1.34 -18.42
CA PRO A 335 3.49 2.26 -17.28
C PRO A 335 2.15 2.99 -17.12
N PHE A 336 1.49 3.33 -18.25
CA PHE A 336 0.20 3.99 -18.22
C PHE A 336 -0.92 3.06 -17.73
N LEU A 337 -0.89 1.78 -18.12
CA LEU A 337 -1.77 0.75 -17.55
C LEU A 337 -1.55 0.59 -16.05
N TRP A 338 -0.28 0.53 -15.60
CA TRP A 338 0.04 0.46 -14.17
C TRP A 338 -0.51 1.64 -13.40
N LYS A 339 -0.46 2.86 -13.94
CA LYS A 339 -1.06 4.04 -13.31
C LYS A 339 -2.57 3.89 -13.07
N LEU A 340 -3.30 3.30 -14.04
CA LEU A 340 -4.73 3.01 -13.88
C LEU A 340 -4.98 1.95 -12.80
N LEU A 341 -4.20 0.86 -12.81
CA LEU A 341 -4.29 -0.22 -11.82
C LEU A 341 -3.94 0.26 -10.40
N GLN A 342 -2.92 1.09 -10.27
CA GLN A 342 -2.55 1.74 -9.01
C GLN A 342 -3.65 2.66 -8.50
N SER A 343 -4.34 3.41 -9.38
CA SER A 343 -5.50 4.21 -8.99
C SER A 343 -6.61 3.35 -8.37
N ALA A 344 -6.90 2.19 -8.95
CA ALA A 344 -7.87 1.22 -8.40
C ALA A 344 -7.41 0.62 -7.06
N LEU A 345 -6.13 0.26 -6.93
CA LEU A 345 -5.53 -0.22 -5.67
C LEU A 345 -5.66 0.84 -4.57
N PHE A 346 -5.21 2.07 -4.84
CA PHE A 346 -5.26 3.16 -3.85
C PHE A 346 -6.68 3.48 -3.42
N ALA A 347 -7.62 3.56 -4.37
CA ALA A 347 -9.02 3.80 -4.06
C ALA A 347 -9.58 2.71 -3.13
N THR A 348 -9.36 1.44 -3.48
CA THR A 348 -9.86 0.29 -2.71
C THR A 348 -9.28 0.28 -1.30
N THR A 349 -7.97 0.51 -1.15
CA THR A 349 -7.32 0.53 0.17
C THR A 349 -7.79 1.71 1.03
N VAL A 350 -8.02 2.89 0.46
CA VAL A 350 -8.58 4.04 1.20
C VAL A 350 -9.98 3.73 1.73
N ILE A 351 -10.80 3.06 0.91
CA ILE A 351 -12.14 2.64 1.32
C ILE A 351 -12.07 1.59 2.43
N LEU A 352 -11.24 0.55 2.27
CA LEU A 352 -11.01 -0.48 3.29
C LEU A 352 -10.52 0.14 4.61
N ARG A 353 -9.66 1.16 4.56
CA ARG A 353 -9.29 1.92 5.77
C ARG A 353 -10.50 2.55 6.46
N GLY A 354 -11.42 3.15 5.71
CA GLY A 354 -12.65 3.71 6.29
C GLY A 354 -13.47 2.62 7.00
N VAL A 355 -13.57 1.43 6.40
CA VAL A 355 -14.22 0.25 7.01
C VAL A 355 -13.56 -0.13 8.33
N PHE A 356 -12.23 -0.25 8.37
CA PHE A 356 -11.53 -0.63 9.60
C PHE A 356 -11.54 0.47 10.66
N SER A 357 -11.42 1.74 10.27
CA SER A 357 -11.58 2.87 11.20
C SER A 357 -12.94 2.79 11.91
N ARG A 358 -14.01 2.50 11.16
CA ARG A 358 -15.35 2.31 11.72
C ARG A 358 -15.46 1.03 12.54
N THR A 359 -14.90 -0.08 12.06
CA THR A 359 -14.96 -1.39 12.75
C THR A 359 -14.30 -1.31 14.13
N LEU A 360 -13.20 -0.56 14.27
CA LEU A 360 -12.52 -0.34 15.55
C LEU A 360 -13.30 0.60 16.50
N ALA A 361 -14.16 1.46 15.96
CA ALA A 361 -14.92 2.44 16.75
C ALA A 361 -16.35 1.97 17.11
N ASP A 362 -16.93 1.07 16.32
CA ASP A 362 -18.33 0.63 16.45
C ASP A 362 -18.41 -0.79 17.02
N SER A 363 -18.97 -0.92 18.23
CA SER A 363 -19.14 -2.21 18.92
C SER A 363 -19.94 -3.26 18.13
N ALA A 364 -20.87 -2.85 17.28
CA ALA A 364 -21.66 -3.80 16.47
C ALA A 364 -20.79 -4.43 15.38
N LEU A 365 -19.92 -3.65 14.74
CA LEU A 365 -18.99 -4.12 13.74
C LEU A 365 -17.79 -4.85 14.35
N ALA A 366 -17.36 -4.45 15.54
CA ALA A 366 -16.31 -5.10 16.32
C ALA A 366 -16.72 -6.47 16.89
N SER A 367 -18.00 -6.84 16.79
CA SER A 367 -18.49 -8.11 17.32
C SER A 367 -17.86 -9.33 16.64
N ASP A 368 -17.76 -10.43 17.39
CA ASP A 368 -17.19 -11.71 16.96
C ASP A 368 -17.87 -12.32 15.72
N ALA A 369 -19.10 -11.91 15.41
CA ALA A 369 -19.82 -12.37 14.23
C ALA A 369 -19.42 -11.60 12.95
N VAL A 370 -18.97 -10.35 13.07
CA VAL A 370 -18.80 -9.43 11.94
C VAL A 370 -17.33 -9.14 11.68
N ALA A 371 -16.57 -8.76 12.71
CA ALA A 371 -15.16 -8.36 12.60
C ALA A 371 -14.27 -9.39 11.86
N PRO A 372 -14.28 -10.70 12.21
CA PRO A 372 -13.47 -11.68 11.48
C PRO A 372 -13.91 -11.86 10.03
N THR A 373 -15.20 -11.67 9.71
CA THR A 373 -15.68 -11.75 8.32
C THR A 373 -15.16 -10.57 7.49
N LEU A 374 -15.19 -9.36 8.04
CA LEU A 374 -14.63 -8.17 7.38
C LEU A 374 -13.12 -8.28 7.19
N ALA A 375 -12.39 -8.75 8.21
CA ALA A 375 -10.94 -8.99 8.15
C ALA A 375 -10.59 -10.03 7.08
N PHE A 376 -11.29 -11.17 7.06
CA PHE A 376 -11.13 -12.20 6.04
C PHE A 376 -11.32 -11.64 4.62
N GLN A 377 -12.40 -10.88 4.39
CA GLN A 377 -12.72 -10.31 3.08
C GLN A 377 -11.71 -9.25 2.64
N ALA A 378 -11.24 -8.42 3.57
CA ALA A 378 -10.22 -7.41 3.28
C ALA A 378 -8.90 -8.07 2.84
N LEU A 379 -8.42 -9.09 3.57
CA LEU A 379 -7.21 -9.81 3.19
C LEU A 379 -7.37 -10.51 1.84
N GLN A 380 -8.52 -11.14 1.57
CA GLN A 380 -8.82 -11.69 0.24
C GLN A 380 -8.80 -10.63 -0.87
N THR A 381 -9.36 -9.45 -0.60
CA THR A 381 -9.34 -8.33 -1.54
C THR A 381 -7.91 -7.87 -1.81
N LEU A 382 -7.09 -7.69 -0.77
CA LEU A 382 -5.68 -7.32 -0.89
C LEU A 382 -4.87 -8.38 -1.64
N ARG A 383 -5.11 -9.67 -1.39
CA ARG A 383 -4.52 -10.77 -2.15
C ARG A 383 -4.77 -10.63 -3.65
N HIS A 384 -6.01 -10.37 -4.04
CA HIS A 384 -6.40 -10.21 -5.44
C HIS A 384 -5.75 -8.98 -6.10
N LEU A 385 -5.39 -7.96 -5.32
CA LEU A 385 -4.68 -6.77 -5.80
C LEU A 385 -3.16 -6.85 -5.64
N TYR A 386 -2.62 -7.95 -5.09
CA TYR A 386 -1.23 -8.02 -4.68
C TYR A 386 -0.24 -7.91 -5.85
N PHE A 387 -0.62 -8.37 -7.04
CA PHE A 387 0.19 -8.21 -8.25
C PHE A 387 0.44 -6.75 -8.66
N ILE A 388 -0.36 -5.82 -8.14
CA ILE A 388 -0.16 -4.38 -8.28
C ILE A 388 0.74 -3.88 -7.14
N THR A 389 0.50 -4.36 -5.91
CA THR A 389 1.25 -3.97 -4.71
C THR A 389 2.73 -4.32 -4.81
N THR A 390 3.08 -5.49 -5.33
CA THR A 390 4.49 -5.93 -5.48
C THR A 390 5.34 -4.99 -6.35
N ARG A 391 4.70 -4.21 -7.22
CA ARG A 391 5.36 -3.27 -8.14
C ARG A 391 5.52 -1.85 -7.58
N LEU A 392 4.97 -1.57 -6.39
CA LEU A 392 5.14 -0.28 -5.70
C LEU A 392 6.44 -0.19 -4.89
N GLY A 393 7.20 -1.29 -4.81
CA GLY A 393 8.44 -1.38 -4.03
C GLY A 393 8.20 -1.52 -2.51
N PRO A 394 9.27 -1.48 -1.69
CA PRO A 394 9.21 -1.68 -0.24
C PRO A 394 8.35 -0.65 0.50
N ALA A 395 8.09 0.49 -0.12
CA ALA A 395 7.25 1.56 0.40
C ALA A 395 5.77 1.31 0.11
N SER A 396 5.20 0.21 0.62
CA SER A 396 3.73 0.11 0.71
C SER A 396 3.22 1.37 1.44
N PHE A 397 2.28 2.07 0.84
CA PHE A 397 1.77 3.32 1.40
C PHE A 397 1.07 3.03 2.74
N SER A 398 1.18 3.95 3.70
CA SER A 398 0.75 3.75 5.09
C SER A 398 -0.67 3.21 5.27
N GLN A 399 -1.58 3.54 4.35
CA GLN A 399 -2.96 3.04 4.39
C GLN A 399 -3.05 1.55 4.09
N HIS A 400 -2.21 1.03 3.18
CA HIS A 400 -2.12 -0.40 2.91
C HIS A 400 -1.62 -1.15 4.15
N THR A 401 -0.51 -0.68 4.75
CA THR A 401 0.04 -1.27 5.97
C THR A 401 -0.98 -1.28 7.10
N PHE A 402 -1.70 -0.17 7.30
CA PHE A 402 -2.77 -0.09 8.30
C PHE A 402 -3.85 -1.14 8.06
N VAL A 403 -4.42 -1.22 6.86
CA VAL A 403 -5.50 -2.18 6.53
C VAL A 403 -5.00 -3.61 6.68
N TYR A 404 -3.81 -3.92 6.16
CA TYR A 404 -3.23 -5.25 6.18
C TYR A 404 -2.98 -5.73 7.61
N LEU A 405 -2.26 -4.95 8.42
CA LEU A 405 -1.94 -5.33 9.80
C LEU A 405 -3.20 -5.34 10.70
N THR A 406 -4.10 -4.37 10.55
CA THR A 406 -5.36 -4.36 11.33
C THR A 406 -6.22 -5.59 11.02
N ALA A 407 -6.29 -6.00 9.76
CA ALA A 407 -7.02 -7.21 9.38
C ALA A 407 -6.36 -8.48 9.93
N ILE A 408 -5.03 -8.55 9.94
CA ILE A 408 -4.28 -9.64 10.57
C ILE A 408 -4.55 -9.69 12.08
N ASP A 409 -4.44 -8.56 12.78
CA ASP A 409 -4.65 -8.47 14.23
C ASP A 409 -6.05 -8.91 14.63
N ILE A 410 -7.08 -8.44 13.90
CA ILE A 410 -8.47 -8.86 14.13
C ILE A 410 -8.61 -10.37 13.87
N LEU A 411 -8.09 -10.87 12.75
CA LEU A 411 -8.28 -12.28 12.38
C LEU A 411 -7.52 -13.23 13.31
N ALA A 412 -6.35 -12.83 13.81
CA ALA A 412 -5.50 -13.63 14.71
C ALA A 412 -6.23 -14.01 16.01
N ALA A 413 -7.21 -13.22 16.46
CA ALA A 413 -8.06 -13.56 17.59
C ALA A 413 -9.00 -14.76 17.34
N TYR A 414 -9.14 -15.23 16.08
CA TYR A 414 -10.08 -16.26 15.67
C TYR A 414 -9.39 -17.41 14.91
N PRO A 415 -8.75 -18.37 15.61
CA PRO A 415 -7.97 -19.46 14.99
C PRO A 415 -8.68 -20.25 13.89
N LEU A 416 -9.98 -20.54 14.06
CA LEU A 416 -10.79 -21.25 13.05
C LEU A 416 -10.97 -20.43 11.77
N HIS A 417 -11.09 -19.11 11.87
CA HIS A 417 -11.21 -18.23 10.72
C HIS A 417 -9.86 -18.05 10.01
N VAL A 418 -8.76 -18.01 10.77
CA VAL A 418 -7.39 -18.01 10.23
C VAL A 418 -7.12 -19.27 9.42
N ASP A 419 -7.41 -20.46 9.97
CA ASP A 419 -7.22 -21.74 9.27
C ASP A 419 -8.03 -21.79 7.97
N LYS A 420 -9.30 -21.37 8.01
CA LYS A 420 -10.16 -21.26 6.82
C LYS A 420 -9.61 -20.26 5.81
N PHE A 421 -9.10 -19.12 6.27
CA PHE A 421 -8.53 -18.09 5.41
C PHE A 421 -7.30 -18.61 4.69
N LEU A 422 -6.32 -19.12 5.42
CA LEU A 422 -5.08 -19.62 4.83
C LEU A 422 -5.33 -20.76 3.84
N LYS A 423 -6.23 -21.70 4.16
CA LYS A 423 -6.65 -22.75 3.21
C LYS A 423 -7.31 -22.18 1.94
N SER A 424 -8.02 -21.06 2.05
CA SER A 424 -8.66 -20.41 0.90
C SER A 424 -7.71 -19.60 0.03
N VAL A 425 -6.53 -19.23 0.54
CA VAL A 425 -5.50 -18.47 -0.19
C VAL A 425 -4.26 -19.28 -0.54
N ALA A 426 -4.21 -20.54 -0.11
CA ALA A 426 -3.08 -21.45 -0.27
C ALA A 426 -2.65 -21.65 -1.74
N PRO A 427 -1.39 -22.04 -1.96
CA PRO A 427 -0.92 -22.46 -3.27
C PRO A 427 -1.79 -23.59 -3.84
N GLN A 428 -2.03 -23.58 -5.16
CA GLN A 428 -2.87 -24.60 -5.81
C GLN A 428 -2.27 -26.01 -5.72
N GLN A 429 -0.94 -26.11 -5.71
CA GLN A 429 -0.19 -27.36 -5.64
C GLN A 429 0.90 -27.23 -4.60
N LEU A 430 0.65 -27.78 -3.41
CA LEU A 430 1.65 -27.83 -2.35
C LEU A 430 2.85 -28.68 -2.80
N GLY A 431 4.06 -28.28 -2.40
CA GLY A 431 5.28 -28.99 -2.75
C GLY A 431 5.86 -28.68 -4.15
N GLN A 432 5.25 -27.80 -4.94
CA GLN A 432 5.76 -27.41 -6.26
C GLN A 432 5.73 -25.89 -6.46
N ILE A 433 6.74 -25.36 -7.14
CA ILE A 433 6.77 -23.94 -7.53
C ILE A 433 5.94 -23.76 -8.81
N PRO A 434 4.92 -22.88 -8.81
CA PRO A 434 4.14 -22.60 -10.01
C PRO A 434 5.00 -22.02 -11.14
N ARG A 435 4.64 -22.39 -12.37
CA ARG A 435 5.31 -21.86 -13.58
C ARG A 435 4.90 -20.42 -13.88
N HIS A 436 3.64 -20.06 -13.61
CA HIS A 436 3.07 -18.78 -13.98
C HIS A 436 3.48 -17.69 -12.96
N PRO A 437 4.03 -16.52 -13.39
CA PRO A 437 4.48 -15.47 -12.46
C PRO A 437 3.39 -14.97 -11.51
N LEU A 438 2.16 -14.78 -12.01
CA LEU A 438 1.01 -14.43 -11.16
C LEU A 438 0.78 -15.42 -10.00
N ASP A 439 0.89 -16.72 -10.24
CA ASP A 439 0.69 -17.71 -9.16
C ASP A 439 1.81 -17.62 -8.13
N ARG A 440 3.07 -17.41 -8.57
CA ARG A 440 4.20 -17.14 -7.67
C ARG A 440 3.98 -15.86 -6.83
N ILE A 441 3.42 -14.81 -7.42
CA ILE A 441 3.06 -13.58 -6.69
C ILE A 441 1.98 -13.87 -5.63
N LEU A 442 1.01 -14.73 -5.93
CA LEU A 442 -0.02 -15.12 -4.96
C LEU A 442 0.53 -16.01 -3.85
N ASP A 443 1.51 -16.87 -4.16
CA ASP A 443 2.24 -17.65 -3.15
C ASP A 443 3.10 -16.73 -2.25
N LEU A 444 3.72 -15.69 -2.81
CA LEU A 444 4.41 -14.64 -2.05
C LEU A 444 3.45 -13.94 -1.06
N TYR A 445 2.24 -13.57 -1.51
CA TYR A 445 1.23 -13.01 -0.61
C TYR A 445 0.88 -13.99 0.52
N PHE A 446 0.65 -15.26 0.16
CA PHE A 446 0.31 -16.31 1.10
C PHE A 446 1.40 -16.46 2.17
N LEU A 447 2.67 -16.58 1.78
CA LEU A 447 3.79 -16.75 2.71
C LEU A 447 3.94 -15.53 3.63
N ASN A 448 3.98 -14.31 3.07
CA ASN A 448 4.05 -13.08 3.86
C ASN A 448 2.89 -12.93 4.86
N THR A 449 1.71 -13.43 4.51
CA THR A 449 0.54 -13.37 5.40
C THR A 449 0.55 -14.49 6.44
N ALA A 450 0.98 -15.70 6.06
CA ALA A 450 0.95 -16.88 6.91
C ALA A 450 1.94 -16.80 8.09
N GLU A 451 3.07 -16.11 7.92
CA GLU A 451 4.07 -15.89 8.98
C GLU A 451 3.43 -15.34 10.27
N HIS A 452 2.51 -14.39 10.12
CA HIS A 452 1.83 -13.73 11.24
C HIS A 452 0.87 -14.61 12.04
N PHE A 453 0.53 -15.80 11.53
CA PHE A 453 -0.49 -16.68 12.11
C PHE A 453 0.07 -17.96 12.75
N THR A 454 1.38 -18.20 12.65
CA THR A 454 2.05 -19.42 13.14
C THR A 454 1.74 -19.75 14.61
N LEU A 455 1.59 -18.73 15.46
CA LEU A 455 1.30 -18.88 16.89
C LEU A 455 -0.16 -19.25 17.21
N VAL A 456 -1.11 -18.95 16.32
CA VAL A 456 -2.55 -19.19 16.57
C VAL A 456 -3.05 -20.45 15.85
N LEU A 457 -2.28 -20.97 14.90
CA LEU A 457 -2.58 -22.18 14.15
C LEU A 457 -2.27 -23.45 14.93
N SER A 458 -2.95 -24.54 14.52
CA SER A 458 -2.64 -25.88 15.01
C SER A 458 -1.30 -26.36 14.46
N PRO A 459 -0.56 -27.23 15.19
CA PRO A 459 0.68 -27.83 14.69
C PRO A 459 0.48 -28.54 13.34
N ALA A 460 -0.63 -29.29 13.19
CA ALA A 460 -0.97 -29.95 11.93
C ALA A 460 -1.10 -28.97 10.76
N THR A 461 -1.80 -27.83 10.95
CA THR A 461 -1.87 -26.80 9.90
C THR A 461 -0.50 -26.18 9.63
N ASN A 462 0.33 -25.94 10.66
CA ASN A 462 1.68 -25.42 10.48
C ASN A 462 2.54 -26.36 9.62
N GLU A 463 2.45 -27.67 9.82
CA GLU A 463 3.20 -28.66 9.04
C GLU A 463 2.60 -28.88 7.64
N ASP A 464 1.33 -29.28 7.57
CA ASP A 464 0.68 -29.74 6.34
C ASP A 464 0.47 -28.60 5.32
N LEU A 465 0.37 -27.35 5.80
CA LEU A 465 0.11 -26.20 4.95
C LEU A 465 1.32 -25.26 4.85
N LEU A 466 1.84 -24.73 5.97
CA LEU A 466 2.87 -23.69 5.93
C LEU A 466 4.23 -24.27 5.52
N VAL A 467 4.69 -25.31 6.22
CA VAL A 467 5.96 -25.98 5.88
C VAL A 467 5.91 -26.56 4.47
N ALA A 468 4.83 -27.27 4.12
CA ALA A 468 4.65 -27.82 2.78
C ALA A 468 4.68 -26.77 1.65
N SER A 469 4.25 -25.53 1.94
CA SER A 469 4.31 -24.41 0.99
C SER A 469 5.68 -23.74 0.92
N ALA A 470 6.43 -23.69 2.04
CA ALA A 470 7.73 -23.01 2.10
C ALA A 470 8.88 -23.87 1.54
N VAL A 471 8.86 -25.19 1.77
CA VAL A 471 9.95 -26.12 1.40
C VAL A 471 10.40 -26.02 -0.07
N PRO A 472 9.49 -25.95 -1.09
CA PRO A 472 9.91 -25.87 -2.48
C PRO A 472 10.77 -24.64 -2.78
N TYR A 473 10.43 -23.50 -2.20
CA TYR A 473 11.15 -22.24 -2.40
C TYR A 473 12.50 -22.24 -1.69
N LEU A 474 12.59 -22.82 -0.50
CA LEU A 474 13.86 -23.01 0.20
C LEU A 474 14.79 -23.95 -0.57
N ALA A 475 14.26 -25.04 -1.13
CA ALA A 475 15.04 -25.98 -1.95
C ALA A 475 15.50 -25.38 -3.29
N ALA A 476 14.73 -24.43 -3.85
CA ALA A 476 15.07 -23.72 -5.09
C ALA A 476 15.90 -22.44 -4.85
N GLY A 477 16.41 -22.25 -3.63
CA GLY A 477 16.97 -20.99 -3.15
C GLY A 477 18.14 -20.40 -3.95
N GLY A 478 18.70 -21.12 -4.93
CA GLY A 478 19.73 -20.60 -5.84
C GLY A 478 19.23 -19.72 -7.00
N ASN A 479 17.92 -19.53 -7.19
CA ASN A 479 17.39 -18.68 -8.26
C ASN A 479 17.15 -17.24 -7.79
N HIS A 480 17.97 -16.30 -8.26
CA HIS A 480 17.88 -14.88 -7.90
C HIS A 480 16.52 -14.24 -8.26
N ASN A 481 15.85 -14.70 -9.32
CA ASN A 481 14.53 -14.19 -9.72
C ASN A 481 13.41 -14.57 -8.72
N MET A 482 13.69 -15.51 -7.80
CA MET A 482 12.75 -15.94 -6.77
C MET A 482 13.10 -15.42 -5.38
N LEU A 483 14.07 -14.51 -5.26
CA LEU A 483 14.55 -14.01 -3.97
C LEU A 483 13.43 -13.51 -3.04
N PRO A 484 12.45 -12.68 -3.47
CA PRO A 484 11.40 -12.22 -2.56
C PRO A 484 10.55 -13.35 -1.97
N ILE A 485 10.32 -14.42 -2.74
CA ILE A 485 9.51 -15.58 -2.33
C ILE A 485 10.33 -16.51 -1.45
N PHE A 486 11.62 -16.66 -1.76
CA PHE A 486 12.57 -17.34 -0.90
C PHE A 486 12.64 -16.67 0.49
N GLU A 487 12.75 -15.34 0.55
CA GLU A 487 12.76 -14.60 1.81
C GLU A 487 11.46 -14.79 2.59
N ALA A 488 10.30 -14.73 1.92
CA ALA A 488 9.01 -15.00 2.56
C ALA A 488 8.91 -16.45 3.08
N ALA A 489 9.39 -17.43 2.31
CA ALA A 489 9.43 -18.83 2.72
C ALA A 489 10.37 -19.06 3.92
N HIS A 490 11.52 -18.37 3.92
CA HIS A 490 12.46 -18.35 5.03
C HIS A 490 11.82 -17.81 6.31
N SER A 491 11.14 -16.66 6.23
CA SER A 491 10.45 -16.08 7.38
C SER A 491 9.34 -16.98 7.93
N VAL A 492 8.51 -17.56 7.04
CA VAL A 492 7.47 -18.52 7.45
C VAL A 492 8.06 -19.74 8.15
N MET A 493 9.09 -20.35 7.56
CA MET A 493 9.76 -21.51 8.17
C MET A 493 10.31 -21.15 9.55
N LEU A 494 11.03 -20.04 9.67
CA LEU A 494 11.59 -19.60 10.94
C LEU A 494 10.49 -19.32 11.98
N ALA A 495 9.37 -18.73 11.58
CA ALA A 495 8.22 -18.47 12.45
C ALA A 495 7.56 -19.78 12.92
N VAL A 496 7.39 -20.77 12.05
CA VAL A 496 6.88 -22.10 12.42
C VAL A 496 7.83 -22.80 13.39
N LEU A 497 9.14 -22.80 13.11
CA LEU A 497 10.13 -23.43 13.98
C LEU A 497 10.19 -22.76 15.37
N SER A 498 9.92 -21.45 15.42
CA SER A 498 9.90 -20.64 16.65
C SER A 498 8.61 -20.76 17.45
N ALA A 499 7.55 -21.35 16.89
CA ALA A 499 6.28 -21.50 17.58
C ALA A 499 6.38 -22.59 18.67
N PRO A 500 6.07 -22.29 19.94
CA PRO A 500 6.24 -23.25 21.05
C PRO A 500 5.49 -24.57 20.87
N GLN A 501 4.33 -24.54 20.20
CA GLN A 501 3.50 -25.71 19.91
C GLN A 501 4.05 -26.60 18.79
N SER A 502 5.06 -26.15 18.04
CA SER A 502 5.60 -26.84 16.86
C SER A 502 6.86 -27.65 17.16
N ALA A 503 7.20 -27.91 18.43
CA ALA A 503 8.50 -28.52 18.80
C ALA A 503 8.81 -29.84 18.06
N GLU A 504 7.82 -30.73 17.88
CA GLU A 504 8.01 -31.99 17.13
C GLU A 504 8.28 -31.73 15.63
N ILE A 505 7.56 -30.77 15.05
CA ILE A 505 7.73 -30.34 13.66
C ILE A 505 9.12 -29.72 13.49
N THR A 506 9.56 -28.91 14.46
CA THR A 506 10.90 -28.32 14.50
C THR A 506 11.97 -29.40 14.49
N ALA A 507 11.88 -30.41 15.36
CA ALA A 507 12.83 -31.52 15.37
C ALA A 507 12.92 -32.24 14.01
N LYS A 508 11.78 -32.42 13.33
CA LYS A 508 11.69 -33.08 12.02
C LYS A 508 12.29 -32.27 10.88
N HIS A 509 12.00 -30.97 10.80
CA HIS A 509 12.35 -30.13 9.64
C HIS A 509 13.64 -29.32 9.80
N LEU A 510 14.17 -29.23 11.01
CA LEU A 510 15.37 -28.45 11.30
C LEU A 510 16.61 -28.89 10.47
N PRO A 511 16.92 -30.19 10.29
CA PRO A 511 18.07 -30.60 9.47
C PRO A 511 18.00 -30.08 8.03
N PHE A 512 16.81 -30.17 7.41
CA PHE A 512 16.57 -29.65 6.07
C PHE A 512 16.74 -28.13 6.02
N TYR A 513 16.20 -27.41 7.02
CA TYR A 513 16.29 -25.96 7.05
C TYR A 513 17.74 -25.46 7.17
N ILE A 514 18.56 -26.11 8.02
CA ILE A 514 19.98 -25.78 8.16
C ILE A 514 20.73 -25.99 6.84
N ASP A 515 20.51 -27.13 6.17
CA ASP A 515 21.10 -27.43 4.87
C ASP A 515 20.72 -26.34 3.84
N ALA A 516 19.45 -25.94 3.82
CA ALA A 516 18.98 -24.85 2.97
C ALA A 516 19.71 -23.52 3.27
N LEU A 517 19.83 -23.10 4.54
CA LEU A 517 20.56 -21.88 4.93
C LEU A 517 22.02 -21.89 4.47
N PHE A 518 22.68 -23.04 4.61
CA PHE A 518 24.06 -23.20 4.20
C PHE A 518 24.24 -23.26 2.68
N SER A 519 23.24 -23.74 1.93
CA SER A 519 23.29 -23.82 0.48
C SER A 519 23.14 -22.45 -0.21
N VAL A 520 22.45 -21.51 0.45
CA VAL A 520 22.10 -20.19 -0.09
C VAL A 520 22.95 -19.05 0.48
N PHE A 521 23.60 -19.24 1.63
CA PHE A 521 24.57 -18.29 2.16
C PHE A 521 25.96 -18.55 1.56
N PRO A 522 26.67 -17.52 1.04
CA PRO A 522 26.40 -16.08 1.17
C PRO A 522 25.63 -15.41 0.00
N ASP A 523 25.32 -16.12 -1.07
CA ASP A 523 24.88 -15.50 -2.34
C ASP A 523 23.46 -14.92 -2.29
N ASN A 524 22.50 -15.65 -1.71
CA ASN A 524 21.07 -15.30 -1.72
C ASN A 524 20.50 -15.04 -0.31
N LEU A 525 21.35 -15.05 0.72
CA LEU A 525 20.98 -14.75 2.10
C LEU A 525 22.02 -13.82 2.70
N SER A 526 21.58 -12.69 3.28
CA SER A 526 22.52 -11.72 3.80
C SER A 526 23.19 -12.18 5.10
N PRO A 527 24.40 -11.67 5.41
CA PRO A 527 25.08 -11.97 6.68
C PRO A 527 24.22 -11.73 7.91
N ARG A 528 23.38 -10.69 7.87
CA ARG A 528 22.46 -10.34 8.95
C ARG A 528 21.31 -11.34 9.04
N GLN A 529 20.70 -11.72 7.92
CA GLN A 529 19.63 -12.71 7.87
C GLN A 529 20.14 -14.08 8.37
N PHE A 530 21.33 -14.50 7.92
CA PHE A 530 21.95 -15.75 8.37
C PHE A 530 22.20 -15.76 9.89
N ARG A 531 22.86 -14.72 10.43
CA ARG A 531 23.12 -14.58 11.87
C ARG A 531 21.83 -14.56 12.69
N LEU A 532 20.80 -13.84 12.23
CA LEU A 532 19.51 -13.77 12.90
C LEU A 532 18.79 -15.12 12.90
N ALA A 533 18.82 -15.84 11.78
CA ALA A 533 18.23 -17.17 11.67
C ALA A 533 18.90 -18.13 12.66
N PHE A 534 20.23 -18.21 12.69
CA PHE A 534 20.95 -19.07 13.63
C PHE A 534 20.75 -18.65 15.09
N LYS A 535 20.78 -17.35 15.40
CA LYS A 535 20.46 -16.85 16.76
C LYS A 535 19.08 -17.31 17.22
N THR A 536 18.11 -17.28 16.31
CA THR A 536 16.73 -17.73 16.57
C THR A 536 16.67 -19.24 16.77
N LEU A 537 17.34 -20.03 15.91
CA LEU A 537 17.44 -21.49 16.07
C LEU A 537 18.03 -21.85 17.43
N MET A 538 19.15 -21.23 17.82
CA MET A 538 19.79 -21.45 19.11
C MET A 538 18.86 -21.16 20.29
N ARG A 539 18.05 -20.10 20.20
CA ARG A 539 17.04 -19.79 21.22
C ARG A 539 15.94 -20.85 21.32
N VAL A 540 15.55 -21.44 20.19
CA VAL A 540 14.52 -22.48 20.13
C VAL A 540 15.05 -23.84 20.61
N THR A 541 16.36 -24.09 20.47
CA THR A 541 16.97 -25.37 20.84
C THR A 541 17.55 -25.37 22.25
N ALA A 542 17.73 -24.19 22.85
CA ALA A 542 18.22 -24.02 24.22
C ALA A 542 17.10 -23.92 25.28
N PRO A 543 17.39 -24.21 26.56
CA PRO A 543 16.44 -24.02 27.65
C PRO A 543 15.96 -22.55 27.72
N PRO A 544 14.67 -22.29 28.03
CA PRO A 544 13.66 -23.21 28.58
C PRO A 544 12.72 -23.86 27.53
N SER A 545 13.16 -24.02 26.28
CA SER A 545 12.27 -24.55 25.23
C SER A 545 11.88 -26.02 25.43
N THR A 546 10.72 -26.41 24.92
CA THR A 546 10.23 -27.80 24.90
C THR A 546 11.14 -28.72 24.06
N LEU A 547 11.73 -28.19 22.99
CA LEU A 547 12.66 -28.92 22.14
C LEU A 547 13.95 -29.28 22.88
N SER A 548 14.48 -28.36 23.70
CA SER A 548 15.68 -28.60 24.50
C SER A 548 15.51 -29.76 25.50
N ALA A 549 14.28 -29.96 26.01
CA ALA A 549 13.98 -31.07 26.91
C ALA A 549 13.97 -32.45 26.21
N THR A 550 13.62 -32.49 24.92
CA THR A 550 13.50 -33.75 24.15
C THR A 550 14.77 -34.08 23.36
N HIS A 551 15.50 -33.06 22.90
CA HIS A 551 16.69 -33.19 22.06
C HIS A 551 17.83 -32.32 22.62
N GLN A 552 18.46 -32.78 23.71
CA GLN A 552 19.46 -32.02 24.47
C GLN A 552 20.76 -31.74 23.70
N ASP A 553 21.15 -32.63 22.77
CA ASP A 553 22.42 -32.54 22.04
C ASP A 553 22.36 -31.58 20.83
N LEU A 554 21.15 -31.18 20.44
CA LEU A 554 20.90 -30.48 19.19
C LEU A 554 21.52 -29.06 19.12
N PRO A 555 21.59 -28.27 20.21
CA PRO A 555 22.40 -27.05 20.25
C PRO A 555 23.89 -27.30 19.96
N ALA A 556 24.47 -28.38 20.47
CA ALA A 556 25.86 -28.71 20.23
C ALA A 556 26.09 -29.07 18.76
N THR A 557 25.22 -29.90 18.18
CA THR A 557 25.28 -30.26 16.75
C THR A 557 25.18 -29.02 15.84
N LEU A 558 24.32 -28.05 16.18
CA LEU A 558 24.21 -26.80 15.42
C LEU A 558 25.52 -26.00 15.41
N LEU A 559 26.16 -25.87 16.58
CA LEU A 559 27.43 -25.15 16.70
C LEU A 559 28.55 -25.90 15.96
N GLU A 560 28.61 -27.22 16.06
CA GLU A 560 29.58 -28.06 15.35
C GLU A 560 29.50 -27.88 13.83
N LEU A 561 28.29 -27.83 13.26
CA LEU A 561 28.08 -27.60 11.83
C LEU A 561 28.63 -26.23 11.39
N VAL A 562 28.33 -25.17 12.15
CA VAL A 562 28.82 -23.81 11.86
C VAL A 562 30.35 -23.75 12.03
N HIS A 563 30.88 -24.37 13.07
CA HIS A 563 32.31 -24.44 13.35
C HIS A 563 33.07 -25.16 12.23
N PHE A 564 32.61 -26.34 11.81
CA PHE A 564 33.23 -27.09 10.73
C PHE A 564 33.23 -26.31 9.41
N ARG A 565 32.15 -25.57 9.12
CA ARG A 565 32.10 -24.70 7.95
C ARG A 565 33.05 -23.50 8.09
N ALA A 566 33.10 -22.86 9.26
CA ALA A 566 33.97 -21.70 9.51
C ALA A 566 35.46 -22.02 9.29
N LEU A 567 35.90 -23.23 9.64
CA LEU A 567 37.27 -23.69 9.41
C LEU A 567 37.67 -23.74 7.92
N ASN A 568 36.70 -23.96 7.03
CA ASN A 568 36.94 -24.17 5.60
C ASN A 568 36.35 -23.04 4.72
N ALA A 569 35.75 -22.03 5.33
CA ALA A 569 35.03 -20.97 4.62
C ALA A 569 36.00 -20.00 3.91
N PRO A 570 35.59 -19.43 2.76
CA PRO A 570 36.33 -18.36 2.09
C PRO A 570 36.64 -17.19 3.02
N THR A 571 37.87 -16.69 2.94
CA THR A 571 38.37 -15.55 3.71
C THR A 571 38.24 -14.23 2.96
N GLN A 572 37.77 -14.26 1.71
CA GLN A 572 37.58 -13.06 0.89
C GLN A 572 36.41 -12.21 1.43
N PRO A 573 36.54 -10.88 1.46
CA PRO A 573 35.44 -10.01 1.87
C PRO A 573 34.22 -10.18 0.97
N LEU A 574 33.05 -10.32 1.57
CA LEU A 574 31.78 -10.34 0.84
C LEU A 574 31.44 -8.95 0.29
N PRO A 575 30.67 -8.87 -0.81
CA PRO A 575 30.16 -7.60 -1.31
C PRO A 575 29.33 -6.89 -0.22
N PRO A 576 29.39 -5.55 -0.14
CA PRO A 576 28.62 -4.80 0.84
C PRO A 576 27.12 -5.00 0.63
N ASP A 577 26.41 -5.34 1.69
CA ASP A 577 24.96 -5.60 1.67
C ASP A 577 24.21 -4.27 1.40
N GLU A 578 23.58 -4.14 0.23
CA GLU A 578 22.85 -2.93 -0.20
C GLU A 578 21.77 -2.52 0.82
N THR A 579 21.20 -3.49 1.56
CA THR A 579 20.21 -3.22 2.61
C THR A 579 20.82 -2.59 3.88
N THR A 580 22.09 -2.91 4.20
CA THR A 580 22.80 -2.29 5.33
C THR A 580 23.20 -0.85 5.05
N LEU A 581 23.55 -0.53 3.80
CA LEU A 581 23.81 0.84 3.35
C LEU A 581 22.56 1.72 3.43
N ALA A 582 21.38 1.15 3.16
CA ALA A 582 20.11 1.88 3.19
C ALA A 582 19.53 2.09 4.60
N LEU A 583 19.75 1.15 5.54
CA LEU A 583 19.12 1.18 6.87
C LEU A 583 19.90 1.95 7.94
N GLN A 584 21.19 2.24 7.74
CA GLN A 584 22.04 2.71 8.85
C GLN A 584 22.24 4.23 8.93
N GLY A 585 21.94 5.03 7.90
CA GLY A 585 22.03 6.51 7.97
C GLY A 585 23.34 7.05 8.60
N SER A 586 24.41 6.26 8.54
CA SER A 586 25.66 6.44 9.24
C SER A 586 26.77 6.62 8.20
N ASP A 587 27.62 7.62 8.39
CA ASP A 587 28.71 7.99 7.47
C ASP A 587 29.86 6.96 7.41
N ALA A 588 29.78 5.84 8.14
CA ALA A 588 30.80 4.80 8.14
C ALA A 588 30.24 3.50 7.51
N PRO A 589 30.82 3.01 6.39
CA PRO A 589 30.45 1.69 5.87
C PRO A 589 30.80 0.62 6.91
N PRO A 590 29.95 -0.41 7.11
CA PRO A 590 30.27 -1.51 8.00
C PRO A 590 31.58 -2.17 7.56
N PRO A 591 32.40 -2.68 8.50
CA PRO A 591 33.62 -3.38 8.14
C PRO A 591 33.29 -4.55 7.19
N PRO A 592 34.03 -4.70 6.08
CA PRO A 592 33.74 -5.76 5.12
C PRO A 592 34.09 -7.09 5.78
N PHE A 593 33.13 -8.01 5.89
CA PHE A 593 33.34 -9.32 6.51
C PHE A 593 33.41 -10.41 5.44
N SER A 594 34.25 -11.43 5.67
CA SER A 594 34.28 -12.66 4.89
C SER A 594 33.22 -13.67 5.37
N GLU A 595 32.97 -14.71 4.58
CA GLU A 595 32.09 -15.82 4.99
C GLU A 595 32.58 -16.43 6.32
N GLN A 596 33.89 -16.67 6.43
CA GLN A 596 34.51 -17.14 7.67
C GLN A 596 34.21 -16.21 8.86
N ALA A 597 34.43 -14.91 8.72
CA ALA A 597 34.22 -13.95 9.81
C ALA A 597 32.75 -13.93 10.26
N ILE A 598 31.80 -14.08 9.34
CA ILE A 598 30.36 -14.11 9.66
C ILE A 598 29.97 -15.39 10.39
N LEU A 599 30.53 -16.54 10.00
CA LEU A 599 30.28 -17.80 10.70
C LEU A 599 30.84 -17.74 12.14
N VAL A 600 32.02 -17.13 12.34
CA VAL A 600 32.58 -16.90 13.68
C VAL A 600 31.69 -15.95 14.49
N LEU A 601 31.22 -14.84 13.90
CA LEU A 601 30.25 -13.94 14.55
C LEU A 601 28.95 -14.65 14.92
N THR A 602 28.50 -15.59 14.09
CA THR A 602 27.28 -16.39 14.33
C THR A 602 27.45 -17.28 15.57
N LEU A 603 28.61 -17.93 15.73
CA LEU A 603 28.93 -18.71 16.93
C LEU A 603 29.01 -17.83 18.18
N ILE A 604 29.62 -16.65 18.08
CA ILE A 604 29.71 -15.69 19.18
C ILE A 604 28.32 -15.21 19.62
N ASP A 605 27.44 -14.88 18.67
CA ASP A 605 26.07 -14.46 18.96
C ASP A 605 25.21 -15.58 19.58
N ALA A 606 25.61 -16.85 19.46
CA ALA A 606 24.94 -17.98 20.05
C ALA A 606 25.29 -18.22 21.53
N LEU A 607 26.46 -17.75 21.99
CA LEU A 607 26.99 -17.99 23.35
C LEU A 607 25.96 -17.67 24.46
N PRO A 608 25.20 -16.55 24.42
CA PRO A 608 24.26 -16.22 25.49
C PRO A 608 23.13 -17.22 25.69
N PHE A 609 22.83 -18.06 24.69
CA PHE A 609 21.73 -19.02 24.75
C PHE A 609 22.19 -20.38 25.28
N LEU A 610 23.49 -20.68 25.26
CA LEU A 610 23.99 -22.02 25.56
C LEU A 610 23.77 -22.42 27.02
N PRO A 611 23.44 -23.70 27.31
CA PRO A 611 23.61 -24.26 28.64
C PRO A 611 25.04 -24.08 29.16
N ILE A 612 25.21 -23.89 30.47
CA ILE A 612 26.52 -23.63 31.10
C ILE A 612 27.61 -24.64 30.67
N PRO A 613 27.35 -25.97 30.63
CA PRO A 613 28.39 -26.92 30.20
C PRO A 613 28.89 -26.68 28.77
N LEU A 614 27.98 -26.36 27.85
CA LEU A 614 28.34 -26.03 26.47
C LEU A 614 29.01 -24.66 26.38
N LEU A 615 28.60 -23.70 27.20
CA LEU A 615 29.25 -22.39 27.23
C LEU A 615 30.73 -22.50 27.63
N GLU A 616 31.06 -23.31 28.64
CA GLU A 616 32.45 -23.54 29.06
C GLU A 616 33.32 -24.13 27.94
N GLU A 617 32.74 -25.01 27.12
CA GLU A 617 33.40 -25.64 25.98
C GLU A 617 33.56 -24.68 24.78
N TRP A 618 32.52 -23.91 24.47
CA TRP A 618 32.48 -23.10 23.26
C TRP A 618 33.16 -21.73 23.38
N LEU A 619 33.34 -21.20 24.59
CA LEU A 619 34.14 -19.99 24.83
C LEU A 619 35.56 -20.08 24.21
N PRO A 620 36.40 -21.08 24.55
CA PRO A 620 37.73 -21.20 23.95
C PRO A 620 37.69 -21.51 22.44
N LEU A 621 36.77 -22.35 21.96
CA LEU A 621 36.67 -22.68 20.54
C LEU A 621 36.37 -21.45 19.67
N CYS A 622 35.45 -20.59 20.12
CA CYS A 622 35.17 -19.32 19.42
C CYS A 622 36.38 -18.37 19.45
N ALA A 623 37.18 -18.37 20.52
CA ALA A 623 38.40 -17.58 20.60
C ALA A 623 39.49 -18.11 19.65
N ASP A 624 39.63 -19.43 19.52
CA ASP A 624 40.56 -20.04 18.59
C ASP A 624 40.19 -19.72 17.14
N LEU A 625 38.91 -19.86 16.76
CA LEU A 625 38.42 -19.48 15.43
C LEU A 625 38.61 -17.99 15.12
N LEU A 626 38.38 -17.12 16.11
CA LEU A 626 38.64 -15.69 15.98
C LEU A 626 40.11 -15.39 15.63
N ASN A 627 41.05 -16.14 16.21
CA ASN A 627 42.47 -15.98 15.92
C ASN A 627 42.88 -16.54 14.55
N MET A 628 42.05 -17.37 13.91
CA MET A 628 42.27 -17.87 12.55
C MET A 628 41.89 -16.84 11.46
N ILE A 629 41.20 -15.75 11.82
CA ILE A 629 40.86 -14.69 10.86
C ILE A 629 42.11 -13.90 10.49
N ASP A 630 42.52 -14.03 9.23
CA ASP A 630 43.76 -13.43 8.73
C ASP A 630 43.71 -11.90 8.67
N ASP A 631 42.59 -11.34 8.21
CA ASP A 631 42.39 -9.88 8.08
C ASP A 631 42.25 -9.20 9.45
N ASP A 632 43.13 -8.23 9.70
CA ASP A 632 43.22 -7.55 11.00
C ASP A 632 41.98 -6.69 11.30
N ILE A 633 41.35 -6.08 10.29
CA ILE A 633 40.17 -5.22 10.46
C ILE A 633 38.96 -6.08 10.80
N MET A 634 38.75 -7.17 10.04
CA MET A 634 37.70 -8.15 10.34
C MET A 634 37.88 -8.72 11.74
N ARG A 635 39.10 -9.15 12.07
CA ARG A 635 39.39 -9.77 13.37
C ARG A 635 39.13 -8.81 14.53
N GLU A 636 39.54 -7.56 14.45
CA GLU A 636 39.26 -6.57 15.50
C GLU A 636 37.75 -6.30 15.66
N ALA A 637 36.99 -6.28 14.56
CA ALA A 637 35.53 -6.16 14.64
C ALA A 637 34.87 -7.39 15.28
N VAL A 638 35.32 -8.61 14.96
CA VAL A 638 34.84 -9.85 15.60
C VAL A 638 35.24 -9.88 17.08
N LYS A 639 36.45 -9.45 17.43
CA LYS A 639 36.95 -9.34 18.80
C LYS A 639 36.17 -8.34 19.63
N GLN A 640 35.83 -7.20 19.04
CA GLN A 640 34.93 -6.23 19.67
C GLN A 640 33.57 -6.85 19.95
N ARG A 641 32.97 -7.56 18.98
CA ARG A 641 31.67 -8.22 19.20
C ARG A 641 31.76 -9.32 20.26
N TYR A 642 32.84 -10.10 20.29
CA TYR A 642 33.08 -11.10 21.34
C TYR A 642 33.05 -10.43 22.71
N TRP A 643 33.82 -9.35 22.88
CA TRP A 643 33.87 -8.58 24.11
C TRP A 643 32.50 -7.99 24.50
N GLU A 644 31.78 -7.41 23.53
CA GLU A 644 30.44 -6.88 23.74
C GLU A 644 29.48 -7.96 24.27
N VAL A 645 29.48 -9.16 23.70
CA VAL A 645 28.61 -10.26 24.15
C VAL A 645 28.88 -10.66 25.61
N LEU A 646 30.12 -10.55 26.08
CA LEU A 646 30.47 -10.85 27.48
C LEU A 646 30.04 -9.75 28.47
N VAL A 647 29.91 -8.49 28.02
CA VAL A 647 29.76 -7.32 28.90
C VAL A 647 28.41 -6.61 28.76
N SER A 648 27.70 -6.79 27.64
CA SER A 648 26.48 -6.04 27.28
C SER A 648 25.23 -6.41 28.11
N GLY A 649 25.32 -7.44 28.96
CA GLY A 649 24.17 -7.97 29.70
C GLY A 649 23.27 -8.87 28.85
N GLU A 650 23.72 -9.33 27.67
CA GLU A 650 23.01 -10.35 26.89
C GLU A 650 22.96 -11.72 27.59
N MET A 651 23.87 -11.96 28.55
CA MET A 651 23.92 -13.18 29.37
C MET A 651 23.20 -12.99 30.71
N ASP A 652 22.56 -14.05 31.21
CA ASP A 652 22.04 -14.07 32.58
C ASP A 652 23.17 -14.14 33.62
N PRO A 653 22.87 -14.00 34.94
CA PRO A 653 23.91 -13.96 35.97
C PRO A 653 24.79 -15.22 36.04
N GLU A 654 24.24 -16.40 35.80
CA GLU A 654 24.98 -17.66 35.89
C GLU A 654 25.96 -17.80 34.72
N ARG A 655 25.49 -17.55 33.49
CA ARG A 655 26.33 -17.54 32.28
C ARG A 655 27.38 -16.45 32.34
N SER A 656 27.02 -15.26 32.83
CA SER A 656 27.95 -14.15 33.03
C SER A 656 29.06 -14.53 34.03
N SER A 657 28.73 -15.20 35.13
CA SER A 657 29.72 -15.69 36.10
C SER A 657 30.69 -16.69 35.46
N CYS A 658 30.18 -17.60 34.63
CA CYS A 658 31.01 -18.55 33.88
C CYS A 658 31.97 -17.83 32.91
N ALA A 659 31.45 -16.89 32.13
CA ALA A 659 32.24 -16.07 31.20
C ALA A 659 33.33 -15.25 31.92
N VAL A 660 33.00 -14.62 33.05
CA VAL A 660 33.96 -13.84 33.85
C VAL A 660 35.05 -14.75 34.44
N ALA A 661 34.68 -15.94 34.93
CA ALA A 661 35.65 -16.90 35.45
C ALA A 661 36.63 -17.36 34.36
N TRP A 662 36.11 -17.66 33.16
CA TRP A 662 36.94 -18.01 32.00
C TRP A 662 37.85 -16.86 31.57
N TRP A 663 37.29 -15.66 31.43
CA TRP A 663 38.02 -14.46 31.02
C TRP A 663 39.15 -14.08 31.99
N GLY A 664 38.89 -14.12 33.30
CA GLY A 664 39.82 -13.66 34.33
C GLY A 664 40.80 -14.72 34.84
N THR A 665 40.39 -15.98 34.94
CA THR A 665 41.19 -17.02 35.64
C THR A 665 41.59 -18.21 34.78
N ARG A 666 40.95 -18.42 33.61
CA ARG A 666 41.24 -19.56 32.72
C ARG A 666 41.90 -19.15 31.40
N GLY A 667 42.50 -17.97 31.33
CA GLY A 667 43.27 -17.52 30.16
C GLY A 667 42.43 -16.93 29.02
N GLY A 668 41.13 -16.70 29.21
CA GLY A 668 40.24 -16.23 28.14
C GLY A 668 40.63 -14.84 27.60
N ARG A 669 41.09 -13.94 28.49
CA ARG A 669 41.60 -12.63 28.08
C ARG A 669 42.79 -12.76 27.13
N GLU A 670 43.74 -13.62 27.46
CA GLU A 670 44.93 -13.86 26.66
C GLU A 670 44.58 -14.49 25.31
N SER A 671 43.68 -15.48 25.31
CA SER A 671 43.20 -16.12 24.08
C SER A 671 42.49 -15.15 23.12
N VAL A 672 41.63 -14.25 23.61
CA VAL A 672 40.86 -13.34 22.74
C VAL A 672 41.66 -12.10 22.33
N LEU A 673 42.49 -11.55 23.22
CA LEU A 673 43.22 -10.32 22.93
C LEU A 673 44.56 -10.55 22.23
N TYR A 674 45.26 -11.64 22.56
CA TYR A 674 46.67 -11.90 22.19
C TYR A 674 46.92 -13.31 21.63
N GLY A 675 45.86 -14.07 21.30
CA GLY A 675 45.98 -15.48 20.90
C GLY A 675 46.85 -15.72 19.65
N ARG A 676 46.90 -14.77 18.71
CA ARG A 676 47.78 -14.84 17.53
C ARG A 676 49.25 -14.52 17.85
N GLU A 677 49.50 -13.68 18.86
CA GLU A 677 50.86 -13.21 19.22
C GLU A 677 51.66 -14.28 19.99
N SER A 678 50.97 -15.17 20.70
CA SER A 678 51.57 -16.27 21.48
C SER A 678 52.10 -17.44 20.64
N GLY A 679 51.86 -17.44 19.32
CA GLY A 679 52.43 -18.42 18.37
C GLY A 679 53.82 -18.04 17.82
N PHE A 680 54.23 -16.76 17.91
CA PHE A 680 55.45 -16.24 17.28
C PHE A 680 56.51 -15.69 18.25
N GLY A 681 56.27 -15.74 19.56
CA GLY A 681 57.22 -15.25 20.56
C GLY A 681 57.24 -16.11 21.82
N ASP A 682 58.39 -16.76 22.06
CA ASP A 682 58.88 -17.23 23.34
C ASP A 682 57.85 -17.76 24.36
N LYS A 683 57.71 -19.10 24.40
CA LYS A 683 57.44 -19.78 25.67
C LYS A 683 58.65 -19.59 26.60
N MET A 684 58.82 -18.41 27.19
CA MET A 684 59.78 -18.20 28.28
C MET A 684 59.27 -18.94 29.52
N MET A 685 59.83 -20.12 29.76
CA MET A 685 59.71 -20.84 31.03
C MET A 685 60.39 -20.00 32.12
N SER A 686 59.59 -19.32 32.94
CA SER A 686 60.09 -18.66 34.16
C SER A 686 60.53 -19.72 35.18
N GLY A 687 61.81 -20.08 35.15
CA GLY A 687 62.35 -21.09 36.06
C GLY A 687 63.87 -21.32 36.02
N ALA A 688 64.66 -20.49 35.33
CA ALA A 688 66.12 -20.62 35.34
C ALA A 688 66.76 -19.36 35.96
N LEU A 689 67.34 -19.53 37.15
CA LEU A 689 68.18 -18.52 37.82
C LEU A 689 69.46 -18.26 36.99
N PRO A 690 69.95 -17.01 36.92
CA PRO A 690 71.17 -16.68 36.17
C PRO A 690 72.43 -17.23 36.87
N PRO A 691 73.43 -17.74 36.13
CA PRO A 691 74.72 -18.10 36.68
C PRO A 691 75.51 -16.82 37.02
N GLY A 692 76.08 -16.78 38.23
CA GLY A 692 76.74 -15.61 38.81
C GLY A 692 77.95 -15.08 38.03
N GLU A 693 78.13 -13.76 38.13
CA GLU A 693 79.28 -13.02 37.60
C GLU A 693 80.61 -13.46 38.23
N PRO A 694 81.71 -13.52 37.46
CA PRO A 694 83.06 -13.65 38.02
C PRO A 694 83.63 -12.28 38.42
N LEU A 695 84.35 -12.30 39.55
CA LEU A 695 85.08 -11.19 40.16
C LEU A 695 86.10 -10.53 39.21
N ARG A 696 86.18 -9.19 39.31
CA ARG A 696 87.24 -8.35 38.72
C ARG A 696 88.62 -8.71 39.28
N GLU A 697 89.62 -8.80 38.40
CA GLU A 697 91.02 -8.54 38.74
C GLU A 697 91.55 -7.26 38.04
N SER A 698 91.90 -6.32 38.92
CA SER A 698 92.85 -5.20 38.89
C SER A 698 93.93 -5.05 37.78
N LYS A 699 94.15 -3.76 37.42
CA LYS A 699 95.35 -3.07 36.85
C LYS A 699 95.71 -3.45 35.40
N LEU A 700 95.78 -2.51 34.45
CA LEU A 700 96.37 -1.17 34.40
C LEU A 700 95.54 -0.24 33.51
#